data_AF-A0A1H3QN90-F1
#
_entry.id   AF-A0A1H3QN90-F1
#
_cell.length_a   1.000
_cell.length_b   1.000
_cell.length_c   1.000
_cell.angle_alpha   90.00
_cell.angle_beta   90.00
_cell.angle_gamma   90.00
#
_symmetry.space_group_name_H-M   'P 1'
#
loop_
_entity.id
_entity.type
_entity.pdbx_description
1 polymer ?
#
loop_
_entity_poly.entity_id
_entity_poly.type
_entity_poly.pdbx_seq_one_letter_code
_entity_poly.pdbx_strand_id
1 'polypeptide(L)'
;MRNLSPAARALAALLPGVYLSRDATVDGRPLHVLLEVLAAPLAELDAAIDRLRDDHFVERAAPEALPLLADLVGARLLGDDARTNRGVVARTVHWRRRKGTRATLEEVLRVTGGWDAEVDEAFRSLQQTQDLAFPAPWRGRVLDLTDPIAVADPLSRRTSGADPEHLARRPGEDVDEALARLGRVDAGRPATSPRTVDFLGWARPEHAVVATSRVDVAELEQVEAGARREVMRRGEAGVAFAGVVLDPGGRDGPLAGRLPLAPPDAFATLTDLHEPAPPPAPDAGRARMLTPTALAQDPDAVERADSLTVLVDGVRVVGADPEPAAGDDLAVQPVGPSPVLRLSDTERPGPGEDWILHLVAVADPATLPADVFAAEPSGDVLAANPALLRAVVRRGARDAVQEQPAAQVPRGGATVSLRLQRTGTATGHRRRAAGWQRFTIGERRAAPASDVALIDVAGTRIVVRLEHRAAGGLSLASWRPDAPASRWTARVLSLAGMPAAERPAAANGGTEGPQVSLVGLDDGSVVAVGALASGDGLAAWRIPDPSSPTPVLERLDTPPGRRPAARLAPSVCLHGGRVLVFGGTGGARVLEDLWSIATSGPDAGRWTPHIARNRPRRTGGRLLSTPGGLVLLGGASVPGSLDVTVRRVDLTRARPSWEPLADLPVPAGRPGVLWARVAGDGIEAVAWADRTAPAVLRHDATRDRWTSGDPEPDAPNPAAEGEALFVDDELTVVGPPPLPPSEVTFRLAGRGRIAFLPALDLPAADAVAVHAVRDDGSTVRRYLPGEVAEPSLRLGAGRAAPTDRRAAPAQRLGVPGRLAWAPLRLRQVSLGRWDTPLARDGGHELDAHVGLDPRLGRLLVPAALADGVVTASYRVARGAPIGAGFAPPGRQSPTSWVSPERAGVPGADGIPIEPELAAGLARARGGDARLGVLGSPRLPAQTLAAQQRQRVAVWPADTGGVPYVLADDGVSLALHEAAAESVDDDPDAGPSWAFTGLETAGSVELAVAGGDLDLGWCTIGTPGEVALRVAGAGHASPLLRLTLPPVTVRVRLTGCRLGRVELPPWVLLEASGCTFDAGSRDGVAIAAAGADVRLTRCTVHGQVHTGRIAASSCLLLGAVTCDRPEAGWLRYSVHTGRGRPPVAYHSERHRASLCSLDPLHPLHLALAPNNPAAVLTTGEGGCTPGAHSGLAARLREVTERTDDFLPLSLVPHHVDAAEADLLRMGLESTP
;
A
#
# COMPACT_ATOMS: atom_id res chain seq x y z
N MET A 1 37.51 53.18 32.18
CA MET A 1 37.50 52.39 30.93
C MET A 1 36.46 51.27 30.90
N ARG A 2 36.09 50.60 32.02
CA ARG A 2 35.05 49.54 31.99
C ARG A 2 33.64 50.03 31.61
N ASN A 3 33.35 51.32 31.80
CA ASN A 3 32.04 51.92 31.48
C ASN A 3 31.96 52.52 30.07
N LEU A 4 32.95 52.26 29.20
CA LEU A 4 32.93 52.73 27.80
C LEU A 4 32.48 51.61 26.87
N SER A 5 31.70 51.97 25.84
CA SER A 5 31.40 51.13 24.68
C SER A 5 32.68 50.61 24.03
N PRO A 6 32.66 49.44 23.35
CA PRO A 6 33.85 48.88 22.73
C PRO A 6 34.57 49.86 21.78
N ALA A 7 33.81 50.58 20.95
CA ALA A 7 34.33 51.58 20.03
C ALA A 7 34.95 52.80 20.76
N ALA A 8 34.30 53.31 21.82
CA ALA A 8 34.86 54.40 22.63
C ALA A 8 36.15 53.96 23.35
N ARG A 9 36.25 52.68 23.72
CA ARG A 9 37.45 52.09 24.31
C ARG A 9 38.60 52.01 23.31
N ALA A 10 38.31 51.64 22.06
CA ALA A 10 39.29 51.62 20.98
C ALA A 10 39.81 53.04 20.69
N LEU A 11 38.92 54.04 20.62
CA LEU A 11 39.31 55.44 20.45
C LEU A 11 40.14 55.96 21.64
N ALA A 12 39.74 55.62 22.87
CA ALA A 12 40.51 55.97 24.07
C ALA A 12 41.93 55.37 24.04
N ALA A 13 42.10 54.15 23.52
CA ALA A 13 43.40 53.50 23.39
C ALA A 13 44.34 54.19 22.39
N LEU A 14 43.80 54.96 21.45
CA LEU A 14 44.57 55.77 20.50
C LEU A 14 45.02 57.12 21.07
N LEU A 15 44.48 57.54 22.22
CA LEU A 15 44.86 58.79 22.87
C LEU A 15 46.05 58.58 23.83
N PRO A 16 46.98 59.55 23.93
CA PRO A 16 48.03 59.52 24.94
C PRO A 16 47.42 59.45 26.35
N GLY A 17 47.90 58.50 27.17
CA GLY A 17 47.34 58.21 28.49
C GLY A 17 47.28 59.42 29.44
N VAL A 18 48.15 60.43 29.25
CA VAL A 18 48.15 61.68 30.04
C VAL A 18 46.82 62.43 29.98
N TYR A 19 46.10 62.39 28.86
CA TYR A 19 44.80 63.08 28.72
C TYR A 19 43.67 62.33 29.42
N LEU A 20 43.70 60.99 29.38
CA LEU A 20 42.74 60.14 30.10
C LEU A 20 42.95 60.24 31.61
N SER A 21 44.20 60.33 32.07
CA SER A 21 44.53 60.57 33.48
C SER A 21 44.05 61.93 33.96
N ARG A 22 44.16 62.97 33.13
CA ARG A 22 43.64 64.32 33.45
C ARG A 22 42.12 64.35 33.46
N ASP A 23 41.46 63.76 32.48
CA ASP A 23 40.00 63.70 32.41
C ASP A 23 39.38 62.97 33.61
N ALA A 24 40.06 61.94 34.13
CA ALA A 24 39.64 61.24 35.34
C ALA A 24 39.59 62.12 36.60
N THR A 25 40.29 63.26 36.61
CA THR A 25 40.29 64.23 37.71
C THR A 25 39.23 65.34 37.57
N VAL A 26 38.54 65.39 36.43
CA VAL A 26 37.49 66.38 36.14
C VAL A 26 36.11 65.74 36.35
N ASP A 27 35.24 66.40 37.12
CA ASP A 27 33.87 65.93 37.34
C ASP A 27 33.10 65.82 36.02
N GLY A 28 32.37 64.72 35.87
CA GLY A 28 31.63 64.40 34.64
C GLY A 28 32.47 63.82 33.50
N ARG A 29 33.81 63.78 33.62
CA ARG A 29 34.72 63.14 32.65
C ARG A 29 34.43 63.52 31.19
N PRO A 30 34.49 64.82 30.85
CA PRO A 30 34.05 65.35 29.56
C PRO A 30 34.73 64.70 28.34
N LEU A 31 35.99 64.27 28.44
CA LEU A 31 36.67 63.56 27.36
C LEU A 31 36.09 62.15 27.16
N HIS A 32 35.77 61.42 28.23
CA HIS A 32 35.08 60.13 28.10
C HIS A 32 33.68 60.29 27.49
N VAL A 33 32.94 61.34 27.87
CA VAL A 33 31.64 61.66 27.28
C VAL A 33 31.78 61.99 25.79
N LEU A 34 32.77 62.81 25.42
CA LEU A 34 33.07 63.13 24.03
C LEU A 34 33.44 61.87 23.23
N LEU A 35 34.26 60.97 23.80
CA LEU A 35 34.64 59.72 23.15
C LEU A 35 33.45 58.79 22.91
N GLU A 36 32.46 58.76 23.82
CA GLU A 36 31.22 58.02 23.59
C GLU A 36 30.37 58.62 22.48
N VAL A 37 30.26 59.95 22.43
CA VAL A 37 29.54 60.64 21.36
C VAL A 37 30.20 60.37 20.00
N LEU A 38 31.53 60.36 19.93
CA LEU A 38 32.27 60.05 18.71
C LEU A 38 32.25 58.55 18.35
N ALA A 39 32.13 57.67 19.34
CA ALA A 39 32.07 56.23 19.13
C ALA A 39 30.77 55.77 18.49
N ALA A 40 29.65 56.46 18.72
CA ALA A 40 28.36 56.07 18.14
C ALA A 40 28.36 56.09 16.60
N PRO A 41 28.75 57.18 15.90
CA PRO A 41 28.88 57.17 14.44
C PRO A 41 29.92 56.17 13.92
N LEU A 42 31.00 55.94 14.67
CA LEU A 42 32.03 54.97 14.28
C LEU A 42 31.50 53.53 14.36
N ALA A 43 30.77 53.19 15.41
CA ALA A 43 30.11 51.88 15.53
C ALA A 43 29.03 51.68 14.46
N GLU A 44 28.29 52.72 14.10
CA GLU A 44 27.35 52.68 12.98
C GLU A 44 28.05 52.44 11.64
N LEU A 45 29.21 53.08 11.42
CA LEU A 45 30.04 52.89 10.23
C LEU A 45 30.64 51.48 10.17
N ASP A 46 31.20 50.98 11.28
CA ASP A 46 31.73 49.61 11.36
C ASP A 46 30.62 48.58 11.08
N ALA A 47 29.44 48.77 11.67
CA ALA A 47 28.28 47.91 11.40
C ALA A 47 27.81 48.01 9.93
N ALA A 48 27.91 49.18 9.30
CA ALA A 48 27.60 49.33 7.88
C ALA A 48 28.64 48.64 6.98
N ILE A 49 29.93 48.69 7.33
CA ILE A 49 31.00 47.97 6.63
C ILE A 49 30.80 46.45 6.74
N ASP A 50 30.47 45.96 7.93
CA ASP A 50 30.17 44.54 8.14
C ASP A 50 28.94 44.09 7.34
N ARG A 51 27.86 44.89 7.33
CA ARG A 51 26.67 44.63 6.49
C ARG A 51 27.01 44.60 5.00
N LEU A 52 27.77 45.57 4.49
CA LEU A 52 28.20 45.59 3.08
C LEU A 52 29.07 44.38 2.73
N ARG A 53 29.93 43.93 3.65
CA ARG A 53 30.72 42.71 3.47
C ARG A 53 29.83 41.46 3.42
N ASP A 54 28.79 41.42 4.25
CA ASP A 54 27.81 40.33 4.27
C ASP A 54 26.91 40.34 3.01
N ASP A 55 26.60 41.51 2.46
CA ASP A 55 25.83 41.69 1.21
C ASP A 55 26.47 41.06 -0.02
N HIS A 56 27.76 40.73 0.03
CA HIS A 56 28.44 40.00 -1.04
C HIS A 56 28.09 38.49 -1.06
N PHE A 57 27.47 37.96 -0.01
CA PHE A 57 27.14 36.55 0.15
C PHE A 57 25.63 36.39 0.27
N VAL A 58 24.99 35.70 -0.68
CA VAL A 58 23.51 35.62 -0.78
C VAL A 58 22.87 35.16 0.53
N GLU A 59 23.51 34.25 1.26
CA GLU A 59 23.01 33.70 2.53
C GLU A 59 22.97 34.74 3.66
N ARG A 60 23.89 35.71 3.65
CA ARG A 60 24.04 36.75 4.69
C ARG A 60 23.56 38.13 4.25
N ALA A 61 23.36 38.32 2.95
CA ALA A 61 22.96 39.58 2.37
C ALA A 61 21.65 40.08 2.99
N ALA A 62 21.60 41.37 3.31
CA ALA A 62 20.42 42.02 3.82
C ALA A 62 19.27 41.95 2.79
N PRO A 63 17.99 41.94 3.22
CA PRO A 63 16.84 41.89 2.32
C PRO A 63 16.91 42.95 1.21
N GLU A 64 17.46 44.13 1.50
CA GLU A 64 17.59 45.26 0.58
C GLU A 64 18.66 45.05 -0.50
N ALA A 65 19.64 44.17 -0.26
CA ALA A 65 20.69 43.83 -1.23
C ALA A 65 20.26 42.75 -2.23
N LEU A 66 19.25 41.94 -1.89
CA LEU A 66 18.80 40.82 -2.74
C LEU A 66 18.29 41.25 -4.13
N PRO A 67 17.52 42.35 -4.29
CA PRO A 67 17.14 42.84 -5.62
C PRO A 67 18.34 43.23 -6.48
N LEU A 68 19.35 43.86 -5.89
CA LEU A 68 20.57 44.27 -6.62
C LEU A 68 21.39 43.04 -7.05
N LEU A 69 21.51 42.05 -6.17
CA LEU A 69 22.15 40.78 -6.51
C LEU A 69 21.36 40.02 -7.58
N ALA A 70 20.03 40.06 -7.51
CA ALA A 70 19.15 39.46 -8.51
C ALA A 70 19.35 40.11 -9.88
N ASP A 71 19.37 41.44 -9.95
CA ASP A 71 19.64 42.19 -11.19
C ASP A 71 21.01 41.83 -11.78
N LEU A 72 22.05 41.71 -10.93
CA LEU A 72 23.40 41.36 -11.37
C LEU A 72 23.46 39.99 -12.05
N VAL A 73 22.67 39.02 -11.56
CA VAL A 73 22.68 37.64 -12.06
C VAL A 73 21.54 37.36 -13.06
N GLY A 74 20.71 38.38 -13.32
CA GLY A 74 19.53 38.30 -14.18
C GLY A 74 18.39 37.46 -13.61
N ALA A 75 18.25 37.40 -12.28
CA ALA A 75 17.14 36.75 -11.60
C ALA A 75 15.98 37.74 -11.40
N ARG A 76 14.73 37.26 -11.55
CA ARG A 76 13.52 38.05 -11.27
C ARG A 76 12.92 37.63 -9.94
N LEU A 77 12.88 38.56 -8.98
CA LEU A 77 12.26 38.33 -7.68
C LEU A 77 10.74 38.57 -7.74
N LEU A 78 9.97 37.76 -7.01
CA LEU A 78 8.52 37.86 -6.91
C LEU A 78 8.14 38.04 -5.44
N GLY A 79 7.82 39.27 -5.04
CA GLY A 79 7.49 39.63 -3.67
C GLY A 79 8.72 39.91 -2.78
N ASP A 80 8.45 40.21 -1.51
CA ASP A 80 9.44 40.81 -0.60
C ASP A 80 9.99 39.82 0.45
N ASP A 81 9.63 38.53 0.36
CA ASP A 81 10.15 37.52 1.28
C ASP A 81 11.65 37.24 1.02
N ALA A 82 12.48 37.76 1.92
CA ALA A 82 13.93 37.62 1.86
C ALA A 82 14.41 36.16 1.81
N ARG A 83 13.71 35.22 2.46
CA ARG A 83 14.12 33.80 2.45
C ARG A 83 13.93 33.19 1.06
N THR A 84 12.75 33.40 0.46
CA THR A 84 12.46 32.95 -0.90
C THR A 84 13.39 33.61 -1.91
N ASN A 85 13.61 34.92 -1.79
CA ASN A 85 14.46 35.69 -2.71
C ASN A 85 15.94 35.24 -2.68
N ARG A 86 16.50 34.93 -1.50
CA ARG A 86 17.84 34.32 -1.38
C ARG A 86 17.93 33.01 -2.15
N GLY A 87 16.92 32.14 -2.01
CA GLY A 87 16.86 30.88 -2.74
C GLY A 87 16.85 31.06 -4.27
N VAL A 88 16.11 32.06 -4.76
CA VAL A 88 16.05 32.40 -6.20
C VAL A 88 17.39 32.90 -6.73
N VAL A 89 18.05 33.83 -6.03
CA VAL A 89 19.36 34.37 -6.43
C VAL A 89 20.44 33.29 -6.41
N ALA A 90 20.53 32.52 -5.32
CA ALA A 90 21.52 31.45 -5.18
C ALA A 90 21.38 30.39 -6.28
N ARG A 91 20.14 29.98 -6.59
CA ARG A 91 19.86 29.00 -7.65
C ARG A 91 20.20 29.55 -9.05
N THR A 92 19.98 30.84 -9.29
CA THR A 92 20.33 31.48 -10.56
C THR A 92 21.86 31.55 -10.76
N VAL A 93 22.62 31.96 -9.74
CA VAL A 93 24.10 31.93 -9.75
C VAL A 93 24.60 30.53 -10.03
N HIS A 94 23.99 29.54 -9.39
CA HIS A 94 24.33 28.14 -9.55
C HIS A 94 24.18 27.66 -11.00
N TRP A 95 23.01 27.89 -11.60
CA TRP A 95 22.75 27.52 -12.99
C TRP A 95 23.73 28.19 -13.96
N ARG A 96 24.04 29.48 -13.75
CA ARG A 96 24.98 30.22 -14.61
C ARG A 96 26.40 29.66 -14.53
N ARG A 97 26.89 29.29 -13.34
CA ARG A 97 28.25 28.72 -13.16
C ARG A 97 28.43 27.35 -13.79
N ARG A 98 27.36 26.58 -13.95
CA ARG A 98 27.35 25.21 -14.50
C ARG A 98 26.64 25.10 -15.85
N LYS A 99 26.44 26.25 -16.52
CA LYS A 99 25.86 26.33 -17.87
C LYS A 99 26.65 25.43 -18.82
N GLY A 100 25.95 24.72 -19.70
CA GLY A 100 26.56 23.73 -20.59
C GLY A 100 26.79 22.35 -19.97
N THR A 101 26.28 22.08 -18.76
CA THR A 101 26.30 20.72 -18.19
C THR A 101 24.91 20.07 -18.26
N ARG A 102 24.89 18.75 -18.48
CA ARG A 102 23.66 17.94 -18.52
C ARG A 102 22.79 18.12 -17.28
N ALA A 103 23.39 18.05 -16.09
CA ALA A 103 22.68 18.16 -14.82
C ALA A 103 22.02 19.53 -14.63
N THR A 104 22.70 20.61 -15.02
CA THR A 104 22.12 21.96 -14.95
C THR A 104 21.01 22.16 -15.98
N LEU A 105 21.16 21.64 -17.19
CA LEU A 105 20.09 21.71 -18.19
C LEU A 105 18.85 20.93 -17.71
N GLU A 106 19.01 19.70 -17.23
CA GLU A 106 17.91 18.92 -16.63
C GLU A 106 17.22 19.68 -15.48
N GLU A 107 17.98 20.31 -14.59
CA GLU A 107 17.42 21.06 -13.46
C GLU A 107 16.66 22.32 -13.91
N VAL A 108 17.26 23.13 -14.80
CA VAL A 108 16.63 24.35 -15.32
C VAL A 108 15.32 24.01 -16.02
N LEU A 109 15.34 23.05 -16.96
CA LEU A 109 14.14 22.65 -17.70
C LEU A 109 13.05 22.10 -16.77
N ARG A 110 13.45 21.35 -15.74
CA ARG A 110 12.52 20.83 -14.75
C ARG A 110 11.89 21.91 -13.89
N VAL A 111 12.66 22.95 -13.53
CA VAL A 111 12.17 24.06 -12.69
C VAL A 111 11.31 25.01 -13.50
N THR A 112 11.67 25.31 -14.75
CA THR A 112 10.96 26.30 -15.57
C THR A 112 9.76 25.71 -16.31
N GLY A 113 9.88 24.48 -16.82
CA GLY A 113 8.79 23.81 -17.55
C GLY A 113 7.75 23.16 -16.65
N GLY A 114 8.07 22.90 -15.38
CA GLY A 114 7.22 22.15 -14.44
C GLY A 114 7.08 20.65 -14.77
N TRP A 115 7.56 20.23 -15.94
CA TRP A 115 7.70 18.83 -16.32
C TRP A 115 9.00 18.25 -15.82
N ASP A 116 9.04 16.93 -15.79
CA ASP A 116 10.32 16.29 -15.67
C ASP A 116 11.12 16.38 -16.98
N ALA A 117 12.43 16.46 -16.83
CA ALA A 117 13.36 16.66 -17.92
C ALA A 117 14.57 15.75 -17.73
N GLU A 118 14.90 15.00 -18.78
CA GLU A 118 16.11 14.21 -18.93
C GLU A 118 16.87 14.67 -20.16
N VAL A 119 18.19 14.75 -20.05
CA VAL A 119 19.07 15.13 -21.15
C VAL A 119 20.08 14.02 -21.36
N ASP A 120 20.28 13.59 -22.61
CA ASP A 120 21.36 12.69 -22.96
C ASP A 120 22.17 13.19 -24.16
N GLU A 121 23.46 12.91 -24.11
CA GLU A 121 24.36 13.13 -25.23
C GLU A 121 24.18 11.95 -26.19
N ALA A 122 23.59 12.17 -27.36
CA ALA A 122 23.00 11.08 -28.16
C ALA A 122 24.02 9.99 -28.56
N PHE A 123 25.31 10.35 -28.69
CA PHE A 123 26.39 9.39 -28.97
C PHE A 123 26.62 8.34 -27.88
N ARG A 124 26.21 8.62 -26.62
CA ARG A 124 26.34 7.66 -25.49
C ARG A 124 25.30 6.54 -25.59
N SER A 125 24.27 6.73 -26.38
CA SER A 125 23.16 5.79 -26.54
C SER A 125 23.26 4.93 -27.81
N LEU A 126 24.31 5.13 -28.62
CA LEU A 126 24.65 4.27 -29.76
C LEU A 126 25.20 2.90 -29.31
N GLN A 127 24.60 1.81 -29.79
CA GLN A 127 25.23 0.49 -29.71
C GLN A 127 26.44 0.41 -30.65
N GLN A 128 27.56 -0.11 -30.14
CA GLN A 128 28.76 -0.40 -30.93
C GLN A 128 29.16 -1.87 -30.72
N THR A 129 29.58 -2.54 -31.80
CA THR A 129 30.25 -3.83 -31.67
C THR A 129 31.57 -3.62 -30.92
N GLN A 130 31.77 -4.36 -29.82
CA GLN A 130 32.91 -4.17 -28.93
C GLN A 130 34.21 -4.54 -29.66
N ASP A 131 35.13 -3.58 -29.76
CA ASP A 131 36.50 -3.86 -30.19
C ASP A 131 37.25 -4.60 -29.07
N LEU A 132 37.79 -5.79 -29.38
CA LEU A 132 38.53 -6.61 -28.43
C LEU A 132 39.93 -6.03 -28.10
N ALA A 133 40.45 -5.12 -28.92
CA ALA A 133 41.69 -4.40 -28.68
C ALA A 133 41.50 -3.19 -27.73
N PHE A 134 40.31 -2.62 -27.68
CA PHE A 134 39.96 -1.47 -26.84
C PHE A 134 38.64 -1.71 -26.09
N PRO A 135 38.66 -2.49 -24.99
CA PRO A 135 37.48 -2.79 -24.19
C PRO A 135 36.84 -1.51 -23.65
N ALA A 136 35.56 -1.29 -23.97
CA ALA A 136 34.76 -0.20 -23.40
C ALA A 136 33.68 -0.83 -22.51
N PRO A 137 34.01 -1.22 -21.25
CA PRO A 137 33.15 -2.03 -20.38
C PRO A 137 31.81 -1.36 -19.98
N TRP A 138 31.61 -0.10 -20.35
CA TRP A 138 30.33 0.61 -20.22
C TRP A 138 29.44 0.55 -21.48
N ARG A 139 29.92 0.02 -22.61
CA ARG A 139 29.24 0.00 -23.93
C ARG A 139 28.82 -1.38 -24.46
N GLY A 140 29.37 -2.50 -23.97
CA GLY A 140 28.97 -3.84 -24.41
C GLY A 140 27.72 -4.37 -23.70
N ARG A 141 26.68 -4.81 -24.46
CA ARG A 141 25.42 -5.40 -23.92
C ARG A 141 24.79 -6.42 -24.89
N VAL A 142 23.94 -7.32 -24.35
CA VAL A 142 23.12 -8.29 -25.10
C VAL A 142 21.68 -7.77 -25.23
N LEU A 143 21.08 -7.89 -26.42
CA LEU A 143 19.71 -7.46 -26.73
C LEU A 143 18.70 -8.58 -26.39
N ASP A 144 17.81 -8.36 -25.41
CA ASP A 144 16.64 -9.22 -25.19
C ASP A 144 15.50 -8.78 -26.11
N LEU A 145 15.21 -9.58 -27.12
CA LEU A 145 14.18 -9.33 -28.13
C LEU A 145 12.78 -9.80 -27.70
N THR A 146 12.66 -10.45 -26.53
CA THR A 146 11.39 -11.03 -26.05
C THR A 146 10.62 -10.14 -25.10
N ASP A 147 11.26 -9.10 -24.55
CA ASP A 147 10.64 -8.02 -23.80
C ASP A 147 10.56 -6.76 -24.68
N PRO A 148 9.39 -6.43 -25.27
CA PRO A 148 9.24 -5.27 -26.15
C PRO A 148 9.51 -3.93 -25.44
N ILE A 149 9.51 -3.90 -24.10
CA ILE A 149 9.76 -2.69 -23.30
C ILE A 149 11.26 -2.51 -23.03
N ALA A 150 12.01 -3.60 -22.89
CA ALA A 150 13.47 -3.57 -22.82
C ALA A 150 14.11 -3.07 -24.14
N VAL A 151 13.50 -3.38 -25.29
CA VAL A 151 13.98 -2.94 -26.62
C VAL A 151 13.67 -1.46 -26.91
N ALA A 152 12.79 -0.82 -26.14
CA ALA A 152 12.15 0.44 -26.51
C ALA A 152 12.57 1.66 -25.66
N ASP A 153 13.45 1.49 -24.68
CA ASP A 153 13.90 2.57 -23.78
C ASP A 153 15.38 2.93 -24.03
N PRO A 154 15.69 4.10 -24.64
CA PRO A 154 17.07 4.53 -24.86
C PRO A 154 17.80 4.97 -23.57
N LEU A 155 17.10 5.32 -22.47
CA LEU A 155 17.66 6.12 -21.37
C LEU A 155 17.51 5.56 -19.96
N SER A 156 17.10 4.30 -19.78
CA SER A 156 17.15 3.61 -18.47
C SER A 156 18.52 3.79 -17.80
N ARG A 157 18.58 4.60 -16.73
CA ARG A 157 19.81 4.85 -15.98
C ARG A 157 20.27 3.58 -15.29
N ARG A 158 21.59 3.36 -15.32
CA ARG A 158 22.28 2.37 -14.47
C ARG A 158 22.00 2.67 -12.98
N THR A 159 21.82 1.61 -12.21
CA THR A 159 22.22 1.59 -10.79
C THR A 159 23.73 1.76 -10.69
N SER A 160 24.19 2.71 -9.86
CA SER A 160 25.60 2.82 -9.45
C SER A 160 25.91 1.82 -8.34
N GLY A 161 25.87 0.52 -8.63
CA GLY A 161 25.88 -0.51 -7.58
C GLY A 161 26.69 -1.77 -7.85
N ALA A 162 27.63 -1.77 -8.81
CA ALA A 162 28.55 -2.89 -8.97
C ALA A 162 30.00 -2.42 -8.92
N ASP A 163 30.77 -3.01 -8.01
CA ASP A 163 32.22 -2.86 -7.95
C ASP A 163 32.85 -3.32 -9.27
N PRO A 164 33.74 -2.52 -9.90
CA PRO A 164 34.41 -2.88 -11.15
C PRO A 164 35.19 -4.20 -11.11
N GLU A 165 35.54 -4.69 -9.91
CA GLU A 165 36.40 -5.87 -9.70
C GLU A 165 35.80 -7.19 -10.24
N HIS A 166 34.48 -7.29 -10.43
CA HIS A 166 33.83 -8.55 -10.84
C HIS A 166 33.83 -8.84 -12.36
N LEU A 167 34.24 -7.88 -13.21
CA LEU A 167 34.03 -7.95 -14.66
C LEU A 167 35.30 -8.20 -15.49
N ALA A 168 36.48 -8.31 -14.88
CA ALA A 168 37.71 -8.70 -15.57
C ALA A 168 37.82 -10.22 -15.73
N ARG A 169 38.45 -10.69 -16.82
CA ARG A 169 38.88 -12.09 -16.97
C ARG A 169 39.89 -12.41 -15.86
N ARG A 170 39.65 -13.47 -15.09
CA ARG A 170 40.55 -13.86 -14.01
C ARG A 170 41.84 -14.45 -14.59
N PRO A 171 42.99 -14.35 -13.89
CA PRO A 171 44.21 -14.99 -14.34
C PRO A 171 44.00 -16.51 -14.50
N GLY A 172 44.24 -17.04 -15.70
CA GLY A 172 44.11 -18.48 -16.01
C GLY A 172 42.72 -18.94 -16.47
N GLU A 173 41.69 -18.11 -16.35
CA GLU A 173 40.36 -18.37 -16.91
C GLU A 173 40.43 -18.30 -18.44
N ASP A 174 39.76 -19.15 -19.21
CA ASP A 174 39.71 -18.99 -20.68
C ASP A 174 38.62 -18.00 -21.14
N VAL A 175 38.50 -17.77 -22.45
CA VAL A 175 37.51 -16.82 -23.00
C VAL A 175 36.09 -17.33 -22.80
N ASP A 176 35.86 -18.63 -22.96
CA ASP A 176 34.54 -19.25 -22.83
C ASP A 176 34.10 -19.34 -21.36
N GLU A 177 35.03 -19.64 -20.45
CA GLU A 177 34.81 -19.62 -19.00
C GLU A 177 34.51 -18.20 -18.50
N ALA A 178 35.23 -17.19 -19.01
CA ALA A 178 34.96 -15.80 -18.69
C ALA A 178 33.57 -15.37 -19.17
N LEU A 179 33.17 -15.75 -20.40
CA LEU A 179 31.84 -15.46 -20.94
C LEU A 179 30.74 -16.18 -20.14
N ALA A 180 30.95 -17.43 -19.73
CA ALA A 180 29.99 -18.20 -18.93
C ALA A 180 29.85 -17.63 -17.50
N ARG A 181 30.94 -17.18 -16.88
CA ARG A 181 30.91 -16.52 -15.56
C ARG A 181 30.23 -15.15 -15.62
N LEU A 182 30.59 -14.32 -16.60
CA LEU A 182 29.96 -13.01 -16.81
C LEU A 182 28.46 -13.17 -17.10
N GLY A 183 28.09 -14.14 -17.94
CA GLY A 183 26.70 -14.49 -18.21
C GLY A 183 25.94 -15.01 -16.97
N ARG A 184 26.60 -15.68 -16.02
CA ARG A 184 25.98 -16.12 -14.75
C ARG A 184 25.72 -14.98 -13.76
N VAL A 185 26.59 -13.97 -13.73
CA VAL A 185 26.41 -12.77 -12.88
C VAL A 185 25.24 -11.93 -13.40
N ASP A 186 25.05 -11.88 -14.72
CA ASP A 186 23.92 -11.21 -15.36
C ASP A 186 22.62 -12.04 -15.38
N ALA A 187 22.70 -13.38 -15.35
CA ALA A 187 21.50 -14.25 -15.37
C ALA A 187 20.67 -14.24 -14.07
N GLY A 188 21.23 -13.75 -12.96
CA GLY A 188 20.58 -13.72 -11.63
C GLY A 188 19.99 -12.36 -11.23
N ARG A 189 20.25 -11.30 -12.01
CA ARG A 189 19.65 -9.98 -11.81
C ARG A 189 18.94 -9.62 -13.11
N PRO A 190 17.62 -9.34 -13.12
CA PRO A 190 16.97 -8.76 -14.28
C PRO A 190 17.54 -7.35 -14.48
N ALA A 191 18.68 -7.24 -15.14
CA ALA A 191 19.19 -6.00 -15.69
C ALA A 191 18.48 -5.79 -17.03
N THR A 192 17.21 -5.37 -16.97
CA THR A 192 16.49 -4.87 -18.13
C THR A 192 17.13 -3.55 -18.57
N SER A 193 17.94 -3.59 -19.63
CA SER A 193 18.01 -2.54 -20.67
C SER A 193 19.11 -2.83 -21.69
N PRO A 194 18.72 -3.22 -22.92
CA PRO A 194 19.48 -2.99 -24.15
C PRO A 194 19.03 -1.71 -24.87
N ARG A 195 19.98 -0.84 -25.25
CA ARG A 195 19.66 0.42 -25.96
C ARG A 195 19.33 0.17 -27.44
N THR A 196 18.34 0.93 -27.93
CA THR A 196 17.64 0.88 -29.22
C THR A 196 18.50 0.95 -30.49
N VAL A 197 17.87 0.61 -31.64
CA VAL A 197 18.33 0.95 -33.01
C VAL A 197 17.67 2.28 -33.42
N ASP A 198 18.46 3.29 -33.80
CA ASP A 198 17.95 4.61 -34.23
C ASP A 198 17.56 4.61 -35.72
N PHE A 199 16.26 4.69 -36.00
CA PHE A 199 15.70 4.84 -37.35
C PHE A 199 15.35 6.28 -37.75
N LEU A 200 15.38 7.24 -36.80
CA LEU A 200 14.91 8.62 -36.99
C LEU A 200 16.07 9.63 -37.03
N GLY A 201 17.31 9.19 -36.85
CA GLY A 201 18.52 9.99 -37.03
C GLY A 201 18.81 10.96 -35.87
N TRP A 202 18.26 10.70 -34.68
CA TRP A 202 18.51 11.51 -33.49
C TRP A 202 19.82 11.14 -32.78
N ALA A 203 20.36 9.94 -33.01
CA ALA A 203 21.58 9.42 -32.41
C ALA A 203 22.86 9.90 -33.11
N ARG A 204 22.93 11.19 -33.44
CA ARG A 204 24.11 11.82 -34.04
C ARG A 204 25.03 12.43 -32.98
N PRO A 205 26.36 12.44 -33.17
CA PRO A 205 27.31 13.02 -32.22
C PRO A 205 27.05 14.48 -31.87
N GLU A 206 26.50 15.24 -32.81
CA GLU A 206 26.15 16.65 -32.68
C GLU A 206 24.81 16.92 -31.99
N HIS A 207 24.05 15.89 -31.59
CA HIS A 207 22.72 16.06 -30.99
C HIS A 207 22.72 15.84 -29.47
N ALA A 208 21.96 16.68 -28.78
CA ALA A 208 21.56 16.46 -27.39
C ALA A 208 20.06 16.14 -27.34
N VAL A 209 19.71 14.95 -26.88
CA VAL A 209 18.30 14.55 -26.74
C VAL A 209 17.77 15.13 -25.43
N VAL A 210 16.70 15.90 -25.52
CA VAL A 210 16.04 16.52 -24.37
C VAL A 210 14.64 15.95 -24.27
N ALA A 211 14.46 15.01 -23.36
CA ALA A 211 13.19 14.34 -23.12
C ALA A 211 12.44 15.07 -22.00
N THR A 212 11.24 15.58 -22.30
CA THR A 212 10.35 16.13 -21.27
C THR A 212 9.11 15.28 -21.13
N SER A 213 8.63 15.09 -19.90
CA SER A 213 7.49 14.21 -19.63
C SER A 213 6.18 14.75 -20.18
N ARG A 214 6.05 16.07 -20.40
CA ARG A 214 4.88 16.75 -20.99
C ARG A 214 3.49 16.32 -20.46
N VAL A 215 3.44 15.72 -19.27
CA VAL A 215 2.21 15.20 -18.64
C VAL A 215 1.72 16.09 -17.53
N ASP A 216 0.40 16.21 -17.40
CA ASP A 216 -0.24 16.70 -16.18
C ASP A 216 -0.58 15.51 -15.27
N VAL A 217 -0.42 15.67 -13.95
CA VAL A 217 -0.66 14.61 -12.97
C VAL A 217 -1.95 14.87 -12.20
N ALA A 218 -2.79 13.85 -12.10
CA ALA A 218 -3.97 13.85 -11.24
C ALA A 218 -3.74 12.95 -10.03
N GLU A 219 -4.22 13.39 -8.87
CA GLU A 219 -4.17 12.64 -7.62
C GLU A 219 -5.53 11.99 -7.35
N LEU A 220 -5.50 10.71 -6.99
CA LEU A 220 -6.66 9.89 -6.67
C LEU A 220 -6.49 9.37 -5.25
N GLU A 221 -7.46 9.61 -4.39
CA GLU A 221 -7.40 9.26 -2.97
C GLU A 221 -8.41 8.18 -2.62
N GLN A 222 -7.93 7.10 -1.97
CA GLN A 222 -8.71 5.98 -1.42
C GLN A 222 -9.77 5.41 -2.37
N VAL A 223 -9.39 5.31 -3.64
CA VAL A 223 -10.23 4.82 -4.73
C VAL A 223 -10.33 3.30 -4.63
N GLU A 224 -11.53 2.74 -4.62
CA GLU A 224 -11.72 1.27 -4.65
C GLU A 224 -11.12 0.69 -5.93
N ALA A 225 -10.28 -0.31 -5.81
CA ALA A 225 -9.61 -0.94 -6.93
C ALA A 225 -10.58 -1.89 -7.66
N GLY A 226 -10.35 -2.13 -8.94
CA GLY A 226 -11.22 -2.91 -9.80
C GLY A 226 -11.37 -4.37 -9.40
N ALA A 227 -12.32 -5.05 -10.05
CA ALA A 227 -12.67 -6.43 -9.73
C ALA A 227 -11.45 -7.37 -9.73
N ARG A 228 -11.40 -8.23 -8.71
CA ARG A 228 -10.41 -9.29 -8.56
C ARG A 228 -10.39 -10.20 -9.78
N ARG A 229 -9.18 -10.56 -10.23
CA ARG A 229 -8.92 -11.60 -11.22
C ARG A 229 -8.03 -12.67 -10.60
N GLU A 230 -8.35 -13.94 -10.82
CA GLU A 230 -7.49 -15.03 -10.39
C GLU A 230 -6.27 -15.11 -11.31
N VAL A 231 -5.07 -15.14 -10.72
CA VAL A 231 -3.82 -15.23 -11.47
C VAL A 231 -3.10 -16.51 -11.08
N MET A 232 -2.99 -17.42 -12.04
CA MET A 232 -2.35 -18.72 -11.86
C MET A 232 -0.84 -18.61 -12.01
N ARG A 233 -0.09 -19.33 -11.16
CA ARG A 233 1.36 -19.47 -11.34
C ARG A 233 1.62 -20.49 -12.47
N ARG A 234 2.56 -20.19 -13.37
CA ARG A 234 2.96 -21.13 -14.42
C ARG A 234 3.58 -22.38 -13.78
N GLY A 235 2.96 -23.55 -13.99
CA GLY A 235 3.48 -24.85 -13.55
C GLY A 235 2.97 -25.37 -12.19
N GLU A 236 2.11 -24.64 -11.48
CA GLU A 236 1.48 -25.08 -10.22
C GLU A 236 -0.04 -25.18 -10.35
N ALA A 237 -0.66 -26.12 -9.63
CA ALA A 237 -2.11 -26.25 -9.53
C ALA A 237 -2.63 -25.40 -8.34
N GLY A 238 -3.14 -24.20 -8.61
CA GLY A 238 -3.82 -23.34 -7.61
C GLY A 238 -3.67 -21.83 -7.86
N VAL A 239 -4.62 -21.03 -7.34
CA VAL A 239 -4.61 -19.56 -7.40
C VAL A 239 -3.70 -19.03 -6.30
N ALA A 240 -2.47 -18.63 -6.64
CA ALA A 240 -1.51 -18.08 -5.67
C ALA A 240 -1.71 -16.57 -5.42
N PHE A 241 -2.17 -15.83 -6.43
CA PHE A 241 -2.32 -14.39 -6.38
C PHE A 241 -3.66 -13.94 -6.97
N ALA A 242 -4.11 -12.80 -6.49
CA ALA A 242 -5.21 -12.05 -7.05
C ALA A 242 -4.66 -10.82 -7.78
N GLY A 243 -4.95 -10.76 -9.07
CA GLY A 243 -4.77 -9.59 -9.89
C GLY A 243 -5.85 -8.56 -9.58
N VAL A 244 -5.43 -7.34 -9.27
CA VAL A 244 -6.34 -6.22 -9.01
C VAL A 244 -5.84 -5.04 -9.81
N VAL A 245 -6.72 -4.37 -10.54
CA VAL A 245 -6.35 -3.15 -11.25
C VAL A 245 -6.66 -1.97 -10.32
N LEU A 246 -5.75 -1.01 -10.14
CA LEU A 246 -5.93 0.09 -9.18
C LEU A 246 -7.11 1.02 -9.51
N ASP A 247 -7.48 1.08 -10.78
CA ASP A 247 -8.68 1.79 -11.22
C ASP A 247 -9.95 0.99 -10.87
N PRO A 248 -10.98 1.60 -10.25
CA PRO A 248 -12.23 0.93 -9.87
C PRO A 248 -12.96 0.29 -11.04
N GLY A 249 -12.77 0.85 -12.23
CA GLY A 249 -13.31 0.31 -13.47
C GLY A 249 -12.60 -0.98 -13.91
N GLY A 250 -11.41 -1.29 -13.40
CA GLY A 250 -10.61 -2.39 -13.93
C GLY A 250 -9.73 -1.98 -15.13
N ARG A 251 -9.48 -0.67 -15.31
CA ARG A 251 -8.72 -0.09 -16.43
C ARG A 251 -7.24 -0.02 -16.18
N ASP A 252 -6.45 -0.36 -17.19
CA ASP A 252 -5.03 -0.11 -17.14
C ASP A 252 -4.72 1.38 -17.27
N GLY A 253 -3.83 1.89 -16.41
CA GLY A 253 -3.44 3.29 -16.43
C GLY A 253 -2.01 3.49 -15.92
N PRO A 254 -1.18 4.30 -16.59
CA PRO A 254 0.17 4.56 -16.15
C PRO A 254 0.14 5.39 -14.87
N LEU A 255 0.81 4.86 -13.84
CA LEU A 255 0.92 5.54 -12.57
C LEU A 255 1.95 6.66 -12.65
N ALA A 256 1.66 7.73 -11.92
CA ALA A 256 2.64 8.72 -11.54
C ALA A 256 3.05 8.49 -10.08
N GLY A 257 4.33 8.65 -9.79
CA GLY A 257 4.88 8.58 -8.43
C GLY A 257 5.48 9.92 -8.04
N ARG A 258 5.47 10.23 -6.74
CA ARG A 258 6.38 11.19 -6.15
C ARG A 258 7.70 10.49 -5.95
N LEU A 259 8.51 10.44 -6.99
CA LEU A 259 9.85 9.90 -6.85
C LEU A 259 10.70 10.92 -6.12
N PRO A 260 11.49 10.52 -5.09
CA PRO A 260 12.45 11.41 -4.48
C PRO A 260 13.31 11.94 -5.61
N LEU A 261 13.34 13.26 -5.77
CA LEU A 261 14.45 13.84 -6.48
C LEU A 261 15.66 13.48 -5.63
N ALA A 262 16.57 12.66 -6.16
CA ALA A 262 17.92 12.67 -5.63
C ALA A 262 18.28 14.17 -5.59
N PRO A 263 18.52 14.76 -4.40
CA PRO A 263 19.10 16.09 -4.39
C PRO A 263 20.29 15.98 -5.32
N PRO A 264 20.52 16.92 -6.26
CA PRO A 264 21.75 16.89 -7.03
C PRO A 264 22.88 16.81 -5.99
N ASP A 265 23.47 15.63 -5.82
CA ASP A 265 24.19 15.30 -4.60
C ASP A 265 25.30 16.33 -4.38
N ALA A 266 25.72 16.52 -3.13
CA ALA A 266 27.04 17.08 -2.89
C ALA A 266 27.24 18.52 -3.41
N PHE A 267 26.39 19.44 -2.96
CA PHE A 267 26.94 20.73 -2.60
C PHE A 267 27.89 20.48 -1.43
N ALA A 268 29.19 20.44 -1.72
CA ALA A 268 30.20 20.61 -0.69
C ALA A 268 29.76 21.75 0.23
N THR A 269 29.37 21.39 1.46
CA THR A 269 29.32 22.26 2.64
C THR A 269 28.89 23.70 2.37
N LEU A 270 27.58 23.96 2.38
CA LEU A 270 27.14 25.08 3.22
C LEU A 270 27.40 24.59 4.64
N THR A 271 28.50 25.03 5.24
CA THR A 271 28.94 24.55 6.56
C THR A 271 27.82 24.72 7.58
N ASP A 272 27.59 23.68 8.40
CA ASP A 272 26.66 23.58 9.54
C ASP A 272 26.83 24.67 10.62
N LEU A 273 27.74 25.62 10.41
CA LEU A 273 28.17 26.62 11.37
C LEU A 273 27.17 27.76 11.56
N HIS A 274 26.22 27.99 10.63
CA HIS A 274 25.42 29.23 10.60
C HIS A 274 23.89 29.08 10.44
N GLU A 275 23.34 27.87 10.44
CA GLU A 275 21.90 27.62 10.62
C GLU A 275 21.66 26.39 11.53
N PRO A 276 20.65 26.38 12.43
CA PRO A 276 20.21 25.14 13.06
C PRO A 276 19.80 24.14 11.98
N ALA A 277 20.13 22.86 12.18
CA ALA A 277 19.75 21.79 11.26
C ALA A 277 18.26 21.95 10.89
N PRO A 278 17.93 22.09 9.59
CA PRO A 278 16.54 22.22 9.21
C PRO A 278 15.78 20.99 9.71
N PRO A 279 14.52 21.12 10.15
CA PRO A 279 13.68 19.94 10.28
C PRO A 279 13.75 19.17 8.96
N PRO A 280 13.75 17.83 8.98
CA PRO A 280 13.79 17.05 7.75
C PRO A 280 12.70 17.60 6.82
N ALA A 281 13.13 18.16 5.68
CA ALA A 281 12.16 18.64 4.71
C ALA A 281 11.30 17.43 4.32
N PRO A 282 9.98 17.58 4.16
CA PRO A 282 9.19 16.52 3.55
C PRO A 282 9.88 16.14 2.24
N ASP A 283 10.07 14.84 2.00
CA ASP A 283 10.67 14.33 0.76
C ASP A 283 10.00 15.07 -0.41
N ALA A 284 10.72 16.03 -1.00
CA ALA A 284 10.20 16.88 -2.06
C ALA A 284 10.19 16.07 -3.35
N GLY A 285 9.37 15.02 -3.37
CA GLY A 285 9.13 14.21 -4.54
C GLY A 285 8.26 14.99 -5.52
N ARG A 286 8.72 15.11 -6.76
CA ARG A 286 7.89 15.67 -7.83
C ARG A 286 7.14 14.53 -8.51
N ALA A 287 5.91 14.80 -8.91
CA ALA A 287 5.12 13.82 -9.63
C ALA A 287 5.74 13.57 -11.02
N ARG A 288 6.16 12.33 -11.26
CA ARG A 288 6.72 11.83 -12.53
C ARG A 288 6.01 10.54 -12.90
N MET A 289 6.03 10.17 -14.17
CA MET A 289 5.60 8.82 -14.56
C MET A 289 6.46 7.79 -13.80
N LEU A 290 5.80 6.86 -13.10
CA LEU A 290 6.49 5.83 -12.33
C LEU A 290 6.94 4.73 -13.29
N THR A 291 8.23 4.71 -13.64
CA THR A 291 8.75 3.67 -14.53
C THR A 291 8.98 2.36 -13.75
N PRO A 292 8.83 1.19 -14.39
CA PRO A 292 9.20 -0.09 -13.78
C PRO A 292 10.62 -0.10 -13.22
N THR A 293 11.57 0.50 -13.96
CA THR A 293 12.98 0.60 -13.55
C THR A 293 13.14 1.44 -12.28
N ALA A 294 12.47 2.58 -12.17
CA ALA A 294 12.52 3.41 -10.96
C ALA A 294 11.94 2.67 -9.74
N LEU A 295 10.82 1.96 -9.93
CA LEU A 295 10.21 1.14 -8.89
C LEU A 295 11.08 -0.05 -8.47
N ALA A 296 11.77 -0.69 -9.42
CA ALA A 296 12.65 -1.82 -9.16
C ALA A 296 13.94 -1.43 -8.43
N GLN A 297 14.41 -0.19 -8.62
CA GLN A 297 15.63 0.33 -7.98
C GLN A 297 15.45 0.65 -6.50
N ASP A 298 14.35 1.29 -6.13
CA ASP A 298 14.07 1.70 -4.75
C ASP A 298 12.55 1.69 -4.47
N PRO A 299 11.95 0.50 -4.26
CA PRO A 299 10.52 0.39 -3.96
C PRO A 299 10.17 1.03 -2.61
N ASP A 300 11.10 1.03 -1.66
CA ASP A 300 10.92 1.65 -0.34
C ASP A 300 10.80 3.18 -0.45
N ALA A 301 11.50 3.82 -1.39
CA ALA A 301 11.30 5.23 -1.70
C ALA A 301 9.89 5.54 -2.22
N VAL A 302 9.32 4.67 -3.06
CA VAL A 302 7.95 4.82 -3.58
C VAL A 302 6.94 4.71 -2.43
N GLU A 303 7.15 3.78 -1.49
CA GLU A 303 6.34 3.66 -0.26
C GLU A 303 6.47 4.90 0.63
N ARG A 304 7.69 5.36 0.93
CA ARG A 304 7.97 6.51 1.81
C ARG A 304 7.42 7.81 1.26
N ALA A 305 7.47 8.01 -0.06
CA ALA A 305 6.98 9.22 -0.71
C ALA A 305 5.45 9.25 -0.89
N ASP A 306 4.73 8.24 -0.35
CA ASP A 306 3.28 8.07 -0.47
C ASP A 306 2.81 8.19 -1.93
N SER A 307 3.57 7.56 -2.83
CA SER A 307 3.29 7.52 -4.27
C SER A 307 2.13 6.57 -4.58
N LEU A 308 2.04 5.50 -3.80
CA LEU A 308 0.98 4.52 -3.82
C LEU A 308 0.70 4.09 -2.38
N THR A 309 -0.52 4.32 -1.93
CA THR A 309 -1.08 3.66 -0.76
C THR A 309 -2.06 2.61 -1.23
N VAL A 310 -1.97 1.38 -0.74
CA VAL A 310 -2.97 0.33 -0.97
C VAL A 310 -3.57 -0.04 0.38
N LEU A 311 -4.89 -0.09 0.49
CA LEU A 311 -5.62 -0.57 1.64
C LEU A 311 -6.47 -1.78 1.25
N VAL A 312 -6.73 -2.67 2.20
CA VAL A 312 -7.66 -3.79 2.08
C VAL A 312 -8.61 -3.72 3.27
N ASP A 313 -9.92 -3.65 3.01
CA ASP A 313 -10.97 -3.39 4.01
C ASP A 313 -10.69 -2.12 4.87
N GLY A 314 -10.05 -1.12 4.25
CA GLY A 314 -9.65 0.13 4.90
C GLY A 314 -8.39 0.06 5.75
N VAL A 315 -7.67 -1.08 5.76
CA VAL A 315 -6.38 -1.26 6.44
C VAL A 315 -5.24 -1.16 5.43
N ARG A 316 -4.22 -0.33 5.71
CA ARG A 316 -3.14 0.01 4.76
C ARG A 316 -2.13 -1.12 4.56
N VAL A 317 -2.09 -1.79 3.41
CA VAL A 317 -1.13 -2.84 3.09
C VAL A 317 0.19 -2.30 2.53
N VAL A 318 0.13 -1.23 1.73
CA VAL A 318 1.28 -0.54 1.11
C VAL A 318 1.15 0.96 1.37
N GLY A 319 2.28 1.66 1.54
CA GLY A 319 2.35 3.12 1.71
C GLY A 319 3.17 3.52 2.94
N ALA A 320 3.33 4.82 3.17
CA ALA A 320 4.04 5.33 4.35
C ALA A 320 3.35 4.91 5.65
N ASP A 321 4.13 4.60 6.68
CA ASP A 321 3.59 4.23 7.99
C ASP A 321 2.95 5.45 8.66
N PRO A 322 1.75 5.30 9.26
CA PRO A 322 1.17 6.38 10.06
C PRO A 322 2.05 6.68 11.29
N GLU A 323 1.90 7.88 11.86
CA GLU A 323 2.55 8.18 13.14
C GLU A 323 2.20 7.11 14.20
N PRO A 324 3.17 6.71 15.04
CA PRO A 324 2.95 5.68 16.04
C PRO A 324 1.86 6.11 17.03
N ALA A 325 0.86 5.23 17.21
CA ALA A 325 -0.22 5.42 18.17
C ALA A 325 0.29 5.33 19.63
N ALA A 326 -0.47 5.88 20.58
CA ALA A 326 -0.05 6.03 21.98
C ALA A 326 -0.15 4.73 22.80
N GLY A 327 -0.91 3.74 22.33
CA GLY A 327 -1.13 2.45 23.00
C GLY A 327 -2.25 2.47 24.05
N ASP A 328 -3.14 3.46 23.99
CA ASP A 328 -4.29 3.64 24.88
C ASP A 328 -5.49 2.78 24.44
N ASP A 329 -6.45 2.55 25.34
CA ASP A 329 -7.66 1.80 24.99
C ASP A 329 -8.45 2.52 23.88
N LEU A 330 -8.85 1.76 22.85
CA LEU A 330 -9.50 2.31 21.67
C LEU A 330 -10.90 2.82 22.02
N ALA A 331 -11.13 4.12 21.86
CA ALA A 331 -12.45 4.73 22.08
C ALA A 331 -13.49 4.24 21.06
N VAL A 332 -14.74 4.07 21.51
CA VAL A 332 -15.88 3.72 20.65
C VAL A 332 -16.25 4.90 19.76
N GLN A 333 -16.45 4.63 18.48
CA GLN A 333 -16.97 5.59 17.49
C GLN A 333 -18.01 4.89 16.61
N PRO A 334 -18.93 5.62 15.95
CA PRO A 334 -19.88 5.02 15.00
C PRO A 334 -19.15 4.23 13.91
N VAL A 335 -19.67 3.06 13.51
CA VAL A 335 -18.99 2.19 12.52
C VAL A 335 -18.85 2.88 11.16
N GLY A 336 -19.86 3.64 10.74
CA GLY A 336 -19.93 4.26 9.41
C GLY A 336 -20.42 3.28 8.33
N PRO A 337 -20.45 3.69 7.05
CA PRO A 337 -20.90 2.85 5.95
C PRO A 337 -19.90 1.71 5.67
N SER A 338 -20.40 0.53 5.29
CA SER A 338 -19.61 -0.68 4.99
C SER A 338 -18.92 -1.33 6.21
N PRO A 339 -19.68 -1.98 7.11
CA PRO A 339 -19.14 -2.64 8.29
C PRO A 339 -18.22 -3.80 7.93
N VAL A 340 -17.09 -3.90 8.63
CA VAL A 340 -16.15 -5.02 8.52
C VAL A 340 -15.87 -5.57 9.91
N LEU A 341 -15.91 -6.90 10.06
CA LEU A 341 -15.46 -7.65 11.22
C LEU A 341 -15.13 -9.08 10.78
N ARG A 342 -13.84 -9.41 10.66
CA ARG A 342 -13.39 -10.74 10.25
C ARG A 342 -11.97 -11.04 10.74
N LEU A 343 -11.56 -12.30 10.70
CA LEU A 343 -10.14 -12.64 10.75
C LEU A 343 -9.47 -12.19 9.44
N SER A 344 -8.27 -11.63 9.54
CA SER A 344 -7.50 -11.19 8.37
C SER A 344 -7.11 -12.39 7.48
N ASP A 345 -6.84 -13.52 8.12
CA ASP A 345 -6.59 -14.82 7.50
C ASP A 345 -7.90 -15.60 7.33
N THR A 346 -8.34 -15.78 6.08
CA THR A 346 -9.60 -16.44 5.72
C THR A 346 -9.54 -17.96 5.89
N GLU A 347 -8.36 -18.54 6.05
CA GLU A 347 -8.20 -19.96 6.37
C GLU A 347 -8.45 -20.27 7.85
N ARG A 348 -8.94 -19.30 8.63
CA ARG A 348 -9.26 -19.44 10.04
C ARG A 348 -10.75 -19.21 10.29
N PRO A 349 -11.37 -19.95 11.23
CA PRO A 349 -10.81 -21.00 12.08
C PRO A 349 -10.50 -22.32 11.33
N GLY A 350 -10.03 -23.34 12.04
CA GLY A 350 -9.65 -24.60 11.41
C GLY A 350 -10.82 -25.32 10.71
N PRO A 351 -10.54 -26.32 9.86
CA PRO A 351 -11.57 -27.05 9.12
C PRO A 351 -12.66 -27.63 10.04
N GLY A 352 -13.91 -27.18 9.86
CA GLY A 352 -15.07 -27.67 10.63
C GLY A 352 -15.29 -26.99 11.98
N GLU A 353 -14.62 -25.87 12.23
CA GLU A 353 -14.86 -25.01 13.39
C GLU A 353 -15.61 -23.75 12.96
N ASP A 354 -16.53 -23.30 13.82
CA ASP A 354 -17.25 -22.04 13.67
C ASP A 354 -16.95 -21.19 14.92
N TRP A 355 -16.58 -19.93 14.71
CA TRP A 355 -16.32 -18.98 15.79
C TRP A 355 -17.17 -17.74 15.61
N ILE A 356 -17.70 -17.16 16.68
CA ILE A 356 -18.51 -15.94 16.63
C ILE A 356 -17.68 -14.78 17.18
N LEU A 357 -17.45 -13.77 16.35
CA LEU A 357 -16.83 -12.50 16.70
C LEU A 357 -17.90 -11.44 17.03
N HIS A 358 -17.68 -10.70 18.11
CA HIS A 358 -18.40 -9.48 18.43
C HIS A 358 -17.42 -8.34 18.70
N LEU A 359 -17.66 -7.17 18.11
CA LEU A 359 -17.07 -5.92 18.54
C LEU A 359 -18.00 -5.30 19.58
N VAL A 360 -17.57 -5.15 20.83
CA VAL A 360 -18.41 -4.74 21.96
C VAL A 360 -17.94 -3.38 22.49
N ALA A 361 -18.88 -2.47 22.73
CA ALA A 361 -18.63 -1.23 23.45
C ALA A 361 -18.64 -1.49 24.95
N VAL A 362 -17.59 -1.07 25.66
CA VAL A 362 -17.43 -1.22 27.11
C VAL A 362 -17.46 0.15 27.77
N ALA A 363 -18.52 0.46 28.51
CA ALA A 363 -18.72 1.77 29.13
C ALA A 363 -17.73 2.07 30.27
N ASP A 364 -17.48 1.08 31.13
CA ASP A 364 -16.48 1.15 32.20
C ASP A 364 -15.62 -0.13 32.18
N PRO A 365 -14.34 -0.03 31.77
CA PRO A 365 -13.38 -1.13 31.76
C PRO A 365 -13.22 -1.86 33.10
N ALA A 366 -13.48 -1.19 34.23
CA ALA A 366 -13.26 -1.73 35.57
C ALA A 366 -14.43 -2.57 36.10
N THR A 367 -15.62 -2.47 35.49
CA THR A 367 -16.87 -3.04 36.02
C THR A 367 -17.59 -3.94 35.01
N LEU A 368 -16.84 -4.75 34.26
CA LEU A 368 -17.43 -5.70 33.31
C LEU A 368 -18.28 -6.78 34.01
N PRO A 369 -19.59 -6.88 33.70
CA PRO A 369 -20.46 -7.88 34.30
C PRO A 369 -20.19 -9.27 33.71
N ALA A 370 -20.43 -10.32 34.51
CA ALA A 370 -20.19 -11.71 34.13
C ALA A 370 -20.97 -12.13 32.86
N ASP A 371 -22.13 -11.53 32.60
CA ASP A 371 -22.97 -11.82 31.45
C ASP A 371 -22.30 -11.48 30.09
N VAL A 372 -21.30 -10.59 30.04
CA VAL A 372 -20.52 -10.32 28.81
C VAL A 372 -19.72 -11.56 28.37
N PHE A 373 -19.34 -12.41 29.34
CA PHE A 373 -18.64 -13.66 29.12
C PHE A 373 -19.59 -14.87 28.96
N ALA A 374 -20.91 -14.67 29.08
CA ALA A 374 -21.88 -15.73 28.83
C ALA A 374 -21.95 -16.09 27.35
N ALA A 375 -22.22 -17.36 27.03
CA ALA A 375 -22.40 -17.85 25.67
C ALA A 375 -23.53 -17.10 24.92
N GLU A 376 -24.64 -16.85 25.61
CA GLU A 376 -25.77 -16.04 25.14
C GLU A 376 -25.98 -14.86 26.11
N PRO A 377 -25.45 -13.67 25.81
CA PRO A 377 -25.66 -12.50 26.68
C PRO A 377 -27.14 -12.08 26.66
N SER A 378 -27.72 -11.75 27.82
CA SER A 378 -29.14 -11.37 27.94
C SER A 378 -29.33 -10.05 28.74
N GLY A 379 -30.50 -9.42 28.58
CA GLY A 379 -30.96 -8.32 29.46
C GLY A 379 -30.27 -6.97 29.32
N ASP A 380 -30.26 -6.20 30.42
CA ASP A 380 -29.77 -4.81 30.52
C ASP A 380 -28.27 -4.65 30.24
N VAL A 381 -27.49 -5.73 30.32
CA VAL A 381 -26.04 -5.73 30.06
C VAL A 381 -25.74 -5.40 28.60
N LEU A 382 -26.55 -5.88 27.65
CA LEU A 382 -26.44 -5.48 26.23
C LEU A 382 -26.82 -4.01 26.02
N ALA A 383 -27.66 -3.41 26.87
CA ALA A 383 -27.95 -1.98 26.79
C ALA A 383 -26.77 -1.12 27.25
N ALA A 384 -26.12 -1.53 28.36
CA ALA A 384 -24.95 -0.85 28.92
C ALA A 384 -23.68 -1.06 28.07
N ASN A 385 -23.39 -2.31 27.66
CA ASN A 385 -22.22 -2.71 26.89
C ASN A 385 -22.62 -3.45 25.58
N PRO A 386 -23.24 -2.75 24.61
CA PRO A 386 -23.78 -3.39 23.41
C PRO A 386 -22.69 -3.92 22.48
N ALA A 387 -23.03 -4.98 21.75
CA ALA A 387 -22.32 -5.32 20.52
C ALA A 387 -22.60 -4.23 19.46
N LEU A 388 -21.55 -3.83 18.75
CA LEU A 388 -21.57 -2.93 17.61
C LEU A 388 -21.65 -3.74 16.31
N LEU A 389 -20.78 -4.75 16.19
CA LEU A 389 -20.73 -5.65 15.04
C LEU A 389 -20.73 -7.09 15.52
N ARG A 390 -21.35 -7.97 14.73
CA ARG A 390 -21.33 -9.42 14.94
C ARG A 390 -20.99 -10.11 13.62
N ALA A 391 -20.08 -11.08 13.66
CA ALA A 391 -19.75 -11.92 12.51
C ALA A 391 -19.60 -13.37 12.96
N VAL A 392 -20.07 -14.30 12.14
CA VAL A 392 -19.68 -15.72 12.25
C VAL A 392 -18.46 -15.90 11.37
N VAL A 393 -17.45 -16.61 11.86
CA VAL A 393 -16.19 -16.84 11.16
C VAL A 393 -16.11 -18.32 10.88
N ARG A 394 -16.06 -18.63 9.59
CA ARG A 394 -15.96 -19.97 9.05
C ARG A 394 -14.79 -20.02 8.09
N ARG A 395 -14.11 -21.16 8.07
CA ARG A 395 -12.98 -21.37 7.18
C ARG A 395 -13.38 -21.14 5.72
N GLY A 396 -12.63 -20.29 5.02
CA GLY A 396 -12.80 -19.99 3.60
C GLY A 396 -14.10 -19.25 3.26
N ALA A 397 -14.90 -18.85 4.26
CA ALA A 397 -16.19 -18.21 4.05
C ALA A 397 -16.21 -16.80 4.65
N ARG A 398 -16.88 -15.89 3.94
CA ARG A 398 -17.15 -14.53 4.39
C ARG A 398 -18.62 -14.41 4.73
N ASP A 399 -18.96 -14.77 5.96
CA ASP A 399 -20.32 -14.54 6.44
C ASP A 399 -20.60 -13.04 6.54
N ALA A 400 -21.86 -12.65 6.34
CA ALA A 400 -22.28 -11.26 6.41
C ALA A 400 -22.03 -10.69 7.82
N VAL A 401 -21.39 -9.51 7.87
CA VAL A 401 -21.24 -8.76 9.12
C VAL A 401 -22.60 -8.17 9.48
N GLN A 402 -23.10 -8.54 10.66
CA GLN A 402 -24.35 -8.04 11.20
C GLN A 402 -24.09 -6.78 12.01
N GLU A 403 -24.51 -5.65 11.47
CA GLU A 403 -24.54 -4.38 12.19
C GLU A 403 -25.63 -4.41 13.27
N GLN A 404 -25.26 -4.09 14.50
CA GLN A 404 -26.19 -4.07 15.63
C GLN A 404 -26.78 -2.65 15.81
N PRO A 405 -27.96 -2.49 16.44
CA PRO A 405 -28.61 -1.18 16.59
C PRO A 405 -27.74 -0.09 17.24
N ALA A 406 -26.77 -0.47 18.09
CA ALA A 406 -25.87 0.45 18.75
C ALA A 406 -24.68 0.91 17.89
N ALA A 407 -24.47 0.33 16.70
CA ALA A 407 -23.29 0.56 15.85
C ALA A 407 -23.12 2.01 15.38
N GLN A 408 -24.22 2.75 15.21
CA GLN A 408 -24.20 4.13 14.71
C GLN A 408 -24.37 5.17 15.83
N VAL A 409 -24.48 4.75 17.09
CA VAL A 409 -24.70 5.65 18.23
C VAL A 409 -23.34 6.05 18.85
N PRO A 410 -22.98 7.35 18.85
CA PRO A 410 -21.76 7.81 19.52
C PRO A 410 -21.81 7.53 21.04
N ARG A 411 -20.72 7.02 21.62
CA ARG A 411 -20.63 6.68 23.05
C ARG A 411 -19.35 7.26 23.67
N GLY A 412 -19.47 8.44 24.26
CA GLY A 412 -18.34 9.09 24.96
C GLY A 412 -17.89 8.28 26.18
N GLY A 413 -16.57 8.11 26.35
CA GLY A 413 -15.96 7.39 27.47
C GLY A 413 -15.93 5.87 27.35
N ALA A 414 -16.68 5.27 26.42
CA ALA A 414 -16.66 3.83 26.19
C ALA A 414 -15.44 3.40 25.35
N THR A 415 -14.94 2.20 25.63
CA THR A 415 -13.79 1.57 24.94
C THR A 415 -14.23 0.34 24.13
N VAL A 416 -13.44 -0.05 23.15
CA VAL A 416 -13.72 -1.18 22.26
C VAL A 416 -13.12 -2.46 22.83
N SER A 417 -13.90 -3.55 22.88
CA SER A 417 -13.41 -4.89 23.19
C SER A 417 -13.88 -5.90 22.14
N LEU A 418 -13.03 -6.88 21.83
CA LEU A 418 -13.36 -8.04 21.01
C LEU A 418 -13.83 -9.19 21.90
N ARG A 419 -15.07 -9.63 21.70
CA ARG A 419 -15.60 -10.87 22.28
C ARG A 419 -15.57 -11.96 21.22
N LEU A 420 -15.04 -13.12 21.58
CA LEU A 420 -14.91 -14.27 20.70
C LEU A 420 -15.48 -15.51 21.37
N GLN A 421 -16.34 -16.24 20.66
CA GLN A 421 -16.98 -17.48 21.14
C GLN A 421 -16.69 -18.63 20.18
N ARG A 422 -16.40 -19.82 20.70
CA ARG A 422 -16.29 -21.04 19.91
C ARG A 422 -17.62 -21.79 19.91
N THR A 423 -18.20 -22.06 18.74
CA THR A 423 -19.47 -22.81 18.64
C THR A 423 -19.26 -24.25 18.16
N GLY A 424 -20.04 -25.20 18.70
CA GLY A 424 -20.04 -26.61 18.27
C GLY A 424 -19.38 -27.60 19.25
N THR A 425 -19.42 -28.89 18.92
CA THR A 425 -18.84 -29.97 19.74
C THR A 425 -17.32 -30.05 19.56
N ALA A 426 -16.59 -30.47 20.60
CA ALA A 426 -15.15 -30.66 20.50
C ALA A 426 -14.82 -31.72 19.43
N THR A 427 -13.94 -31.39 18.48
CA THR A 427 -13.55 -32.26 17.37
C THR A 427 -12.07 -32.62 17.44
N GLY A 428 -11.77 -33.91 17.25
CA GLY A 428 -10.41 -34.42 17.06
C GLY A 428 -10.11 -34.62 15.58
N HIS A 429 -8.82 -34.75 15.27
CA HIS A 429 -8.33 -34.89 13.89
C HIS A 429 -7.32 -36.02 13.78
N ARG A 430 -7.36 -36.75 12.67
CA ARG A 430 -6.44 -37.86 12.40
C ARG A 430 -5.94 -37.80 10.97
N ARG A 431 -4.63 -37.85 10.80
CA ARG A 431 -3.97 -37.92 9.50
C ARG A 431 -3.87 -39.37 9.04
N ARG A 432 -4.51 -39.71 7.94
CA ARG A 432 -4.44 -41.02 7.26
C ARG A 432 -3.68 -40.89 5.94
N ALA A 433 -3.39 -42.02 5.28
CA ALA A 433 -2.81 -42.02 3.93
C ALA A 433 -3.65 -41.24 2.90
N ALA A 434 -4.98 -41.18 3.08
CA ALA A 434 -5.91 -40.44 2.22
C ALA A 434 -6.11 -38.96 2.61
N GLY A 435 -5.38 -38.44 3.61
CA GLY A 435 -5.52 -37.08 4.12
C GLY A 435 -6.09 -37.02 5.55
N TRP A 436 -6.52 -35.83 5.97
CA TRP A 436 -7.04 -35.57 7.32
C TRP A 436 -8.52 -35.96 7.45
N GLN A 437 -8.85 -36.66 8.54
CA GLN A 437 -10.22 -37.03 8.89
C GLN A 437 -10.59 -36.44 10.26
N ARG A 438 -11.79 -35.87 10.33
CA ARG A 438 -12.37 -35.33 11.57
C ARG A 438 -13.15 -36.41 12.31
N PHE A 439 -13.15 -36.35 13.63
CA PHE A 439 -14.02 -37.17 14.48
C PHE A 439 -14.49 -36.37 15.69
N THR A 440 -15.65 -36.72 16.23
CA THR A 440 -16.16 -36.08 17.44
C THR A 440 -15.46 -36.67 18.65
N ILE A 441 -14.83 -35.81 19.47
CA ILE A 441 -14.34 -36.22 20.78
C ILE A 441 -15.43 -35.90 21.81
N GLY A 442 -15.66 -36.81 22.76
CA GLY A 442 -16.55 -36.50 23.88
C GLY A 442 -16.09 -35.26 24.64
N GLU A 443 -17.03 -34.55 25.29
CA GLU A 443 -16.72 -33.35 26.06
C GLU A 443 -15.57 -33.58 27.05
N ARG A 444 -14.60 -32.68 26.98
CA ARG A 444 -13.48 -32.63 27.93
C ARG A 444 -14.03 -32.28 29.31
N ARG A 445 -13.81 -33.16 30.29
CA ARG A 445 -14.38 -33.02 31.64
C ARG A 445 -13.58 -32.09 32.56
N ALA A 446 -12.27 -31.95 32.32
CA ALA A 446 -11.42 -31.04 33.07
C ALA A 446 -10.14 -30.64 32.30
N ALA A 447 -9.30 -29.80 32.88
CA ALA A 447 -8.05 -29.33 32.27
C ALA A 447 -6.93 -30.41 32.35
N PRO A 448 -6.28 -30.81 31.23
CA PRO A 448 -5.10 -31.66 31.21
C PRO A 448 -4.00 -31.16 32.13
N ALA A 449 -3.50 -32.05 32.96
CA ALA A 449 -2.27 -31.89 33.74
C ALA A 449 -1.05 -32.44 32.99
N SER A 450 -1.29 -33.32 31.99
CA SER A 450 -0.22 -33.98 31.24
C SER A 450 -0.42 -33.93 29.72
N ASP A 451 0.64 -34.31 29.00
CA ASP A 451 0.54 -34.75 27.62
C ASP A 451 -0.18 -36.12 27.52
N VAL A 452 -0.50 -36.50 26.29
CA VAL A 452 -1.16 -37.75 25.96
C VAL A 452 -0.13 -38.84 25.68
N ALA A 453 -0.37 -40.02 26.22
CA ALA A 453 0.44 -41.21 25.96
C ALA A 453 -0.42 -42.32 25.35
N LEU A 454 0.19 -43.11 24.47
CA LEU A 454 -0.40 -44.35 23.97
C LEU A 454 0.05 -45.51 24.86
N ILE A 455 -0.91 -46.33 25.30
CA ILE A 455 -0.66 -47.60 25.99
C ILE A 455 -1.36 -48.74 25.27
N ASP A 456 -0.86 -49.95 25.50
CA ASP A 456 -1.50 -51.20 25.10
C ASP A 456 -1.96 -51.95 26.35
N VAL A 457 -3.26 -52.18 26.47
CA VAL A 457 -3.84 -52.97 27.57
C VAL A 457 -4.49 -54.20 26.97
N ALA A 458 -3.83 -55.35 27.14
CA ALA A 458 -4.31 -56.65 26.65
C ALA A 458 -4.68 -56.66 25.15
N GLY A 459 -3.86 -56.02 24.30
CA GLY A 459 -4.07 -55.92 22.86
C GLY A 459 -5.03 -54.80 22.44
N THR A 460 -5.54 -54.01 23.38
CA THR A 460 -6.36 -52.83 23.10
C THR A 460 -5.50 -51.57 23.25
N ARG A 461 -5.35 -50.83 22.14
CA ARG A 461 -4.71 -49.50 22.14
C ARG A 461 -5.59 -48.50 22.87
N ILE A 462 -5.04 -47.77 23.83
CA ILE A 462 -5.76 -46.73 24.60
C ILE A 462 -4.87 -45.49 24.69
N VAL A 463 -5.45 -44.31 24.43
CA VAL A 463 -4.79 -43.03 24.69
C VAL A 463 -5.18 -42.56 26.09
N VAL A 464 -4.20 -42.16 26.90
CA VAL A 464 -4.41 -41.72 28.28
C VAL A 464 -3.81 -40.34 28.53
N ARG A 465 -4.40 -39.59 29.45
CA ARG A 465 -3.86 -38.32 29.99
C ARG A 465 -4.30 -38.11 31.44
N LEU A 466 -3.56 -37.29 32.17
CA LEU A 466 -3.98 -36.78 33.48
C LEU A 466 -4.77 -35.49 33.31
N GLU A 467 -5.84 -35.34 34.10
CA GLU A 467 -6.65 -34.12 34.18
C GLU A 467 -6.76 -33.64 35.64
N HIS A 468 -6.75 -32.33 35.86
CA HIS A 468 -6.95 -31.72 37.17
C HIS A 468 -8.39 -31.85 37.65
N ARG A 469 -8.60 -32.03 38.96
CA ARG A 469 -9.91 -31.89 39.62
C ARG A 469 -9.92 -30.70 40.57
N ALA A 470 -11.13 -30.22 40.88
CA ALA A 470 -11.35 -29.30 41.98
C ALA A 470 -10.70 -29.81 43.28
N ALA A 471 -10.18 -28.89 44.10
CA ALA A 471 -9.45 -29.15 45.34
C ALA A 471 -8.10 -29.92 45.19
N GLY A 472 -7.46 -29.86 44.01
CA GLY A 472 -6.08 -30.34 43.81
C GLY A 472 -5.93 -31.84 43.58
N GLY A 473 -7.02 -32.53 43.22
CA GLY A 473 -6.98 -33.94 42.81
C GLY A 473 -6.59 -34.14 41.35
N LEU A 474 -6.30 -35.40 40.97
CA LEU A 474 -6.04 -35.80 39.58
C LEU A 474 -7.03 -36.90 39.15
N SER A 475 -7.34 -36.95 37.87
CA SER A 475 -8.03 -38.07 37.23
C SER A 475 -7.25 -38.58 36.02
N LEU A 476 -7.29 -39.89 35.82
CA LEU A 476 -6.80 -40.52 34.61
C LEU A 476 -7.94 -40.57 33.59
N ALA A 477 -7.80 -39.80 32.52
CA ALA A 477 -8.70 -39.82 31.38
C ALA A 477 -8.18 -40.81 30.33
N SER A 478 -9.07 -41.60 29.75
CA SER A 478 -8.75 -42.59 28.71
C SER A 478 -9.73 -42.51 27.55
N TRP A 479 -9.22 -42.76 26.34
CA TRP A 479 -9.96 -42.76 25.08
C TRP A 479 -9.46 -43.84 24.13
N ARG A 480 -10.37 -44.37 23.30
CA ARG A 480 -10.11 -45.49 22.38
C ARG A 480 -9.93 -45.01 20.95
N PRO A 481 -8.71 -45.07 20.38
CA PRO A 481 -8.44 -44.65 19.01
C PRO A 481 -9.08 -45.56 17.94
N ASP A 482 -9.41 -46.80 18.27
CA ASP A 482 -10.09 -47.75 17.37
C ASP A 482 -11.61 -47.51 17.27
N ALA A 483 -12.19 -46.82 18.25
CA ALA A 483 -13.59 -46.42 18.27
C ALA A 483 -13.70 -44.89 18.40
N PRO A 484 -13.45 -44.11 17.33
CA PRO A 484 -13.28 -42.66 17.41
C PRO A 484 -14.52 -41.88 17.87
N ALA A 485 -15.72 -42.47 17.76
CA ALA A 485 -16.96 -41.92 18.33
C ALA A 485 -17.11 -42.16 19.85
N SER A 486 -16.17 -42.85 20.49
CA SER A 486 -16.18 -43.09 21.94
C SER A 486 -15.91 -41.82 22.73
N ARG A 487 -16.58 -41.66 23.87
CA ARG A 487 -16.38 -40.52 24.78
C ARG A 487 -15.17 -40.77 25.67
N TRP A 488 -14.45 -39.70 26.05
CA TRP A 488 -13.45 -39.76 27.11
C TRP A 488 -14.07 -40.29 28.39
N THR A 489 -13.39 -41.25 29.03
CA THR A 489 -13.75 -41.73 30.36
C THR A 489 -12.68 -41.29 31.35
N ALA A 490 -13.09 -40.60 32.42
CA ALA A 490 -12.18 -40.10 33.46
C ALA A 490 -12.44 -40.85 34.77
N ARG A 491 -11.38 -41.39 35.37
CA ARG A 491 -11.41 -42.11 36.65
C ARG A 491 -10.57 -41.36 37.66
N VAL A 492 -11.06 -41.26 38.90
CA VAL A 492 -10.31 -40.56 39.95
C VAL A 492 -9.02 -41.32 40.24
N LEU A 493 -7.90 -40.61 40.16
CA LEU A 493 -6.59 -41.18 40.44
C LEU A 493 -6.40 -41.20 41.96
N SER A 494 -6.23 -42.39 42.53
CA SER A 494 -5.97 -42.56 43.95
C SER A 494 -4.56 -42.10 44.28
N LEU A 495 -4.47 -41.13 45.19
CA LEU A 495 -3.22 -40.64 45.79
C LEU A 495 -3.05 -41.14 47.23
N ALA A 496 -3.77 -42.20 47.60
CA ALA A 496 -3.81 -42.73 48.96
C ALA A 496 -2.40 -43.17 49.40
N GLY A 497 -1.99 -42.75 50.60
CA GLY A 497 -0.66 -43.05 51.15
C GLY A 497 0.48 -42.14 50.66
N MET A 498 0.25 -41.23 49.72
CA MET A 498 1.27 -40.28 49.24
C MET A 498 1.20 -38.93 49.97
N PRO A 499 2.28 -38.49 50.68
CA PRO A 499 2.35 -37.19 51.33
C PRO A 499 2.11 -36.03 50.35
N ALA A 500 1.47 -34.95 50.79
CA ALA A 500 1.16 -33.81 49.92
C ALA A 500 2.40 -33.23 49.21
N ALA A 501 3.54 -33.18 49.90
CA ALA A 501 4.83 -32.73 49.38
C ALA A 501 5.39 -33.62 48.25
N GLU A 502 5.03 -34.91 48.23
CA GLU A 502 5.54 -35.92 47.28
C GLU A 502 4.63 -36.13 46.06
N ARG A 503 3.47 -35.49 46.07
CA ARG A 503 2.53 -35.49 44.95
C ARG A 503 3.06 -34.66 43.78
N PRO A 504 2.55 -34.89 42.55
CA PRO A 504 2.74 -33.96 41.47
C PRO A 504 2.30 -32.56 41.92
N ALA A 505 3.10 -31.54 41.60
CA ALA A 505 2.75 -30.17 41.90
C ALA A 505 1.37 -29.86 41.32
N ALA A 506 0.46 -29.37 42.16
CA ALA A 506 -0.80 -28.84 41.68
C ALA A 506 -0.52 -27.57 40.86
N ALA A 507 -1.35 -27.29 39.87
CA ALA A 507 -1.28 -26.04 39.14
C ALA A 507 -1.36 -24.87 40.14
N ASN A 508 -0.26 -24.16 40.34
CA ASN A 508 -0.35 -22.76 40.72
C ASN A 508 -0.93 -22.09 39.49
N GLY A 509 -2.21 -21.76 39.59
CA GLY A 509 -3.01 -21.24 38.52
C GLY A 509 -2.27 -20.25 37.63
N GLY A 510 -1.76 -20.71 36.48
CA GLY A 510 -0.85 -19.92 35.64
C GLY A 510 0.37 -20.67 35.10
N THR A 511 0.44 -22.01 35.20
CA THR A 511 1.54 -22.79 34.59
C THR A 511 1.16 -23.34 33.21
N GLU A 512 1.93 -22.93 32.19
CA GLU A 512 1.69 -23.14 30.76
C GLU A 512 2.12 -24.55 30.28
N GLY A 513 1.30 -25.28 29.51
CA GLY A 513 1.64 -26.60 28.94
C GLY A 513 1.54 -27.80 29.92
N PRO A 514 1.92 -29.02 29.49
CA PRO A 514 1.83 -30.21 30.34
C PRO A 514 2.82 -30.09 31.52
N GLN A 515 2.27 -30.13 32.74
CA GLN A 515 3.06 -30.12 33.98
C GLN A 515 3.72 -31.46 34.26
N VAL A 516 3.09 -32.50 33.72
CA VAL A 516 3.51 -33.89 33.82
C VAL A 516 3.68 -34.43 32.41
N SER A 517 4.80 -35.10 32.14
CA SER A 517 5.00 -35.85 30.91
C SER A 517 4.71 -37.33 31.15
N LEU A 518 3.89 -37.94 30.31
CA LEU A 518 3.51 -39.35 30.35
C LEU A 518 4.30 -40.14 29.32
N VAL A 519 4.71 -41.34 29.72
CA VAL A 519 5.32 -42.33 28.84
C VAL A 519 4.61 -43.66 29.09
N GLY A 520 4.01 -44.23 28.04
CA GLY A 520 3.49 -45.59 28.07
C GLY A 520 4.63 -46.61 28.03
N LEU A 521 4.52 -47.69 28.81
CA LEU A 521 5.45 -48.80 28.80
C LEU A 521 4.85 -50.01 28.05
N ASP A 522 5.72 -50.91 27.59
CA ASP A 522 5.33 -52.11 26.84
C ASP A 522 4.48 -53.09 27.68
N ASP A 523 4.53 -52.99 29.01
CA ASP A 523 3.71 -53.78 29.94
C ASP A 523 2.32 -53.18 30.21
N GLY A 524 1.95 -52.11 29.50
CA GLY A 524 0.67 -51.43 29.62
C GLY A 524 0.57 -50.43 30.77
N SER A 525 1.61 -50.31 31.61
CA SER A 525 1.66 -49.30 32.66
C SER A 525 2.10 -47.93 32.12
N VAL A 526 1.84 -46.87 32.89
CA VAL A 526 2.19 -45.49 32.52
C VAL A 526 3.18 -44.92 33.53
N VAL A 527 4.24 -44.28 33.05
CA VAL A 527 5.15 -43.48 33.87
C VAL A 527 4.83 -42.01 33.68
N ALA A 528 4.59 -41.31 34.79
CA ALA A 528 4.38 -39.88 34.86
C ALA A 528 5.63 -39.19 35.41
N VAL A 529 6.13 -38.16 34.74
CA VAL A 529 7.31 -37.39 35.16
C VAL A 529 6.92 -35.93 35.33
N GLY A 530 7.15 -35.34 36.50
CA GLY A 530 6.70 -33.98 36.80
C GLY A 530 7.34 -33.40 38.06
N ALA A 531 7.12 -32.10 38.30
CA ALA A 531 7.68 -31.42 39.47
C ALA A 531 6.99 -31.89 40.77
N LEU A 532 7.76 -31.95 41.86
CA LEU A 532 7.24 -32.18 43.20
C LEU A 532 6.45 -30.98 43.71
N ALA A 533 5.36 -31.23 44.43
CA ALA A 533 4.61 -30.19 45.13
C ALA A 533 5.46 -29.43 46.19
N SER A 534 6.49 -30.06 46.75
CA SER A 534 7.46 -29.38 47.63
C SER A 534 8.39 -28.40 46.90
N GLY A 535 8.50 -28.49 45.57
CA GLY A 535 9.49 -27.77 44.79
C GLY A 535 10.89 -28.42 44.77
N ASP A 536 11.10 -29.52 45.49
CA ASP A 536 12.41 -30.19 45.65
C ASP A 536 12.85 -31.02 44.43
N GLY A 537 12.64 -30.51 43.22
CA GLY A 537 13.10 -31.15 41.98
C GLY A 537 12.00 -31.89 41.20
N LEU A 538 12.46 -32.71 40.25
CA LEU A 538 11.63 -33.56 39.40
C LEU A 538 11.47 -34.96 40.02
N ALA A 539 10.33 -35.57 39.74
CA ALA A 539 9.88 -36.85 40.25
C ALA A 539 9.37 -37.77 39.14
N ALA A 540 9.32 -39.07 39.43
CA ALA A 540 8.65 -40.03 38.56
C ALA A 540 7.63 -40.85 39.37
N TRP A 541 6.46 -41.06 38.79
CA TRP A 541 5.39 -41.89 39.33
C TRP A 541 4.99 -42.93 38.31
N ARG A 542 4.42 -44.03 38.79
CA ARG A 542 3.91 -45.12 37.96
C ARG A 542 2.42 -45.32 38.22
N ILE A 543 1.68 -45.61 37.16
CA ILE A 543 0.30 -46.12 37.21
C ILE A 543 0.39 -47.56 36.71
N PRO A 544 0.46 -48.56 37.61
CA PRO A 544 0.70 -49.95 37.24
C PRO A 544 -0.44 -50.54 36.39
N ASP A 545 -1.68 -50.24 36.77
CA ASP A 545 -2.88 -50.66 36.04
C ASP A 545 -3.75 -49.42 35.70
N PRO A 546 -3.52 -48.79 34.54
CA PRO A 546 -4.34 -47.69 34.04
C PRO A 546 -5.81 -48.07 33.80
N SER A 547 -6.10 -49.38 33.68
CA SER A 547 -7.43 -49.92 33.38
C SER A 547 -8.26 -50.25 34.62
N SER A 548 -7.70 -50.08 35.82
CA SER A 548 -8.42 -50.21 37.10
C SER A 548 -9.57 -49.19 37.23
N PRO A 549 -10.69 -49.53 37.90
CA PRO A 549 -11.74 -48.56 38.22
C PRO A 549 -11.25 -47.44 39.16
N THR A 550 -10.21 -47.71 39.95
CA THR A 550 -9.54 -46.75 40.85
C THR A 550 -8.03 -46.80 40.61
N PRO A 551 -7.53 -46.23 39.50
CA PRO A 551 -6.12 -46.28 39.18
C PRO A 551 -5.30 -45.60 40.30
N VAL A 552 -4.20 -46.22 40.71
CA VAL A 552 -3.34 -45.73 41.79
C VAL A 552 -2.09 -45.09 41.19
N LEU A 553 -1.70 -43.92 41.71
CA LEU A 553 -0.43 -43.28 41.37
C LEU A 553 0.60 -43.63 42.45
N GLU A 554 1.61 -44.40 42.07
CA GLU A 554 2.67 -44.86 42.98
C GLU A 554 3.97 -44.11 42.69
N ARG A 555 4.76 -43.83 43.73
CA ARG A 555 6.08 -43.21 43.57
C ARG A 555 7.04 -44.23 42.93
N LEU A 556 7.65 -43.87 41.79
CA LEU A 556 8.61 -44.74 41.11
C LEU A 556 10.03 -44.48 41.59
N ASP A 557 10.43 -43.21 41.76
CA ASP A 557 11.79 -42.85 42.17
C ASP A 557 12.02 -42.98 43.69
N THR A 558 13.20 -43.47 44.07
CA THR A 558 13.58 -43.75 45.46
C THR A 558 14.44 -42.61 46.07
N PRO A 559 14.01 -41.93 47.15
CA PRO A 559 14.86 -41.02 47.91
C PRO A 559 15.89 -41.77 48.78
N PRO A 560 17.10 -41.20 49.09
CA PRO A 560 17.62 -39.88 48.75
C PRO A 560 18.73 -39.97 47.68
N GLY A 561 18.36 -40.05 46.40
CA GLY A 561 19.31 -39.96 45.28
C GLY A 561 19.41 -38.55 44.68
N ARG A 562 20.50 -38.27 43.96
CA ARG A 562 20.64 -37.07 43.10
C ARG A 562 19.53 -37.10 42.05
N ARG A 563 18.70 -36.07 42.00
CA ARG A 563 17.53 -35.96 41.11
C ARG A 563 17.63 -34.76 40.17
N PRO A 564 16.87 -34.73 39.05
CA PRO A 564 16.81 -33.57 38.16
C PRO A 564 16.14 -32.37 38.85
N ALA A 565 16.53 -31.16 38.46
CA ALA A 565 15.83 -29.95 38.88
C ALA A 565 14.37 -29.94 38.39
N ALA A 566 13.50 -29.26 39.15
CA ALA A 566 12.10 -29.06 38.80
C ALA A 566 12.00 -28.30 37.47
N ARG A 567 11.15 -28.79 36.57
CA ARG A 567 11.03 -28.31 35.20
C ARG A 567 9.63 -28.58 34.65
N LEU A 568 9.27 -27.84 33.63
CA LEU A 568 8.05 -28.02 32.85
C LEU A 568 8.39 -28.36 31.40
N ALA A 569 7.47 -29.04 30.71
CA ALA A 569 7.59 -29.44 29.31
C ALA A 569 8.96 -30.07 28.90
N PRO A 570 9.51 -31.03 29.69
CA PRO A 570 10.68 -31.77 29.24
C PRO A 570 10.33 -32.67 28.04
N SER A 571 11.31 -32.92 27.17
CA SER A 571 11.17 -33.95 26.14
C SER A 571 11.41 -35.32 26.78
N VAL A 572 10.43 -36.21 26.70
CA VAL A 572 10.53 -37.57 27.25
C VAL A 572 10.49 -38.64 26.16
N CYS A 573 11.21 -39.74 26.37
CA CYS A 573 11.11 -40.93 25.53
C CYS A 573 11.51 -42.19 26.29
N LEU A 574 11.08 -43.36 25.81
CA LEU A 574 11.55 -44.66 26.28
C LEU A 574 12.71 -45.13 25.40
N HIS A 575 13.86 -45.47 25.99
CA HIS A 575 14.99 -46.07 25.27
C HIS A 575 15.73 -47.04 26.20
N GLY A 576 15.95 -48.27 25.74
CA GLY A 576 16.68 -49.30 26.50
C GLY A 576 16.07 -49.61 27.88
N GLY A 577 14.74 -49.63 28.00
CA GLY A 577 14.04 -49.89 29.27
C GLY A 577 14.14 -48.77 30.30
N ARG A 578 14.57 -47.56 29.89
CA ARG A 578 14.67 -46.38 30.74
C ARG A 578 13.84 -45.24 30.16
N VAL A 579 13.17 -44.49 31.03
CA VAL A 579 12.51 -43.23 30.64
C VAL A 579 13.57 -42.14 30.68
N LEU A 580 13.83 -41.50 29.54
CA LEU A 580 14.72 -40.35 29.44
C LEU A 580 13.95 -39.05 29.51
N VAL A 581 14.61 -38.05 30.08
CA VAL A 581 14.09 -36.70 30.29
C VAL A 581 15.16 -35.72 29.85
N PHE A 582 14.87 -34.95 28.81
CA PHE A 582 15.78 -33.95 28.26
C PHE A 582 15.18 -32.54 28.35
N GLY A 583 16.01 -31.57 28.73
CA GLY A 583 15.65 -30.15 28.63
C GLY A 583 14.44 -29.77 29.49
N GLY A 584 13.57 -28.92 28.96
CA GLY A 584 12.44 -28.31 29.67
C GLY A 584 12.78 -26.91 30.21
N THR A 585 11.82 -26.26 30.88
CA THR A 585 12.00 -24.94 31.49
C THR A 585 11.98 -25.00 33.01
N GLY A 586 13.00 -24.46 33.67
CA GLY A 586 13.04 -24.22 35.12
C GLY A 586 13.07 -22.72 35.42
N GLY A 587 11.95 -22.16 35.89
CA GLY A 587 11.77 -20.70 35.91
C GLY A 587 11.83 -20.13 34.50
N ALA A 588 12.60 -19.06 34.29
CA ALA A 588 12.79 -18.43 32.97
C ALA A 588 13.88 -19.10 32.09
N ARG A 589 14.53 -20.17 32.57
CA ARG A 589 15.67 -20.80 31.89
C ARG A 589 15.27 -22.05 31.12
N VAL A 590 15.60 -22.10 29.83
CA VAL A 590 15.58 -23.35 29.03
C VAL A 590 16.79 -24.21 29.39
N LEU A 591 16.54 -25.46 29.75
CA LEU A 591 17.53 -26.44 30.22
C LEU A 591 18.16 -27.21 29.05
N GLU A 592 19.31 -27.84 29.32
CA GLU A 592 20.15 -28.57 28.34
C GLU A 592 20.65 -29.93 28.89
N ASP A 593 20.17 -30.35 30.06
CA ASP A 593 20.59 -31.57 30.73
C ASP A 593 19.74 -32.78 30.31
N LEU A 594 20.36 -33.97 30.35
CA LEU A 594 19.74 -35.26 30.02
C LEU A 594 19.79 -36.16 31.24
N TRP A 595 18.64 -36.72 31.61
CA TRP A 595 18.49 -37.66 32.72
C TRP A 595 17.75 -38.90 32.25
N SER A 596 17.90 -40.00 33.01
CA SER A 596 17.07 -41.18 32.81
C SER A 596 16.71 -41.85 34.13
N ILE A 597 15.60 -42.57 34.14
CA ILE A 597 15.17 -43.42 35.24
C ILE A 597 14.83 -44.81 34.72
N ALA A 598 15.33 -45.85 35.38
CA ALA A 598 14.94 -47.23 35.05
C ALA A 598 13.54 -47.52 35.58
N THR A 599 12.74 -48.19 34.77
CA THR A 599 11.34 -48.53 35.10
C THR A 599 11.19 -49.94 35.67
N SER A 600 12.23 -50.78 35.53
CA SER A 600 12.29 -52.15 36.03
C SER A 600 13.74 -52.57 36.34
N GLY A 601 13.91 -53.71 37.01
CA GLY A 601 15.22 -54.25 37.37
C GLY A 601 15.84 -53.64 38.65
N PRO A 602 17.11 -53.98 38.97
CA PRO A 602 17.76 -53.59 40.22
C PRO A 602 18.05 -52.09 40.35
N ASP A 603 18.11 -51.35 39.23
CA ASP A 603 18.24 -49.90 39.20
C ASP A 603 16.89 -49.17 39.09
N ALA A 604 15.76 -49.89 39.19
CA ALA A 604 14.43 -49.28 39.10
C ALA A 604 14.27 -48.14 40.10
N GLY A 605 13.71 -47.02 39.64
CA GLY A 605 13.51 -45.83 40.48
C GLY A 605 14.77 -44.96 40.66
N ARG A 606 15.93 -45.34 40.13
CA ARG A 606 17.16 -44.55 40.27
C ARG A 606 17.37 -43.56 39.12
N TRP A 607 17.37 -42.26 39.45
CA TRP A 607 17.77 -41.19 38.54
C TRP A 607 19.25 -41.28 38.17
N THR A 608 19.56 -41.20 36.88
CA THR A 608 20.93 -41.24 36.33
C THR A 608 21.13 -40.06 35.37
N PRO A 609 22.07 -39.13 35.66
CA PRO A 609 22.41 -38.05 34.76
C PRO A 609 23.32 -38.55 33.62
N HIS A 610 23.10 -38.06 32.42
CA HIS A 610 23.92 -38.34 31.24
C HIS A 610 24.72 -37.10 30.85
N ILE A 611 26.05 -37.21 30.83
CA ILE A 611 26.93 -36.09 30.46
C ILE A 611 27.40 -36.28 29.01
N ALA A 612 26.83 -35.49 28.12
CA ALA A 612 27.26 -35.38 26.73
C ALA A 612 27.87 -33.99 26.45
N ARG A 613 28.80 -33.89 25.49
CA ARG A 613 29.31 -32.61 24.98
C ARG A 613 28.33 -31.95 24.01
N ASN A 614 28.50 -30.64 23.76
CA ASN A 614 27.72 -29.85 22.79
C ASN A 614 26.21 -29.85 23.01
N ARG A 615 25.77 -29.86 24.28
CA ARG A 615 24.36 -29.99 24.67
C ARG A 615 23.51 -28.84 24.10
N PRO A 616 22.45 -29.13 23.32
CA PRO A 616 21.52 -28.10 22.87
C PRO A 616 20.61 -27.68 24.02
N ARG A 617 20.04 -26.47 23.94
CA ARG A 617 18.96 -26.03 24.83
C ARG A 617 17.62 -26.32 24.17
N ARG A 618 16.71 -26.97 24.90
CA ARG A 618 15.40 -27.30 24.36
C ARG A 618 14.31 -27.40 25.41
N THR A 619 13.11 -26.97 25.05
CA THR A 619 11.86 -27.27 25.76
C THR A 619 10.78 -27.62 24.74
N GLY A 620 9.87 -28.54 25.09
CA GLY A 620 8.78 -28.98 24.21
C GLY A 620 9.21 -29.66 22.91
N GLY A 621 10.46 -30.10 22.78
CA GLY A 621 10.98 -30.78 21.59
C GLY A 621 10.60 -32.26 21.53
N ARG A 622 10.84 -32.92 20.40
CA ARG A 622 10.67 -34.37 20.24
C ARG A 622 12.01 -35.05 20.46
N LEU A 623 12.05 -35.95 21.44
CA LEU A 623 13.17 -36.85 21.68
C LEU A 623 12.78 -38.23 21.15
N LEU A 624 13.43 -38.69 20.10
CA LEU A 624 13.15 -39.96 19.43
C LEU A 624 14.23 -40.98 19.76
N SER A 625 13.82 -42.19 20.09
CA SER A 625 14.72 -43.35 20.21
C SER A 625 14.91 -43.97 18.82
N THR A 626 16.15 -44.00 18.33
CA THR A 626 16.54 -44.60 17.04
C THR A 626 17.58 -45.70 17.25
N PRO A 627 17.83 -46.58 16.25
CA PRO A 627 18.92 -47.55 16.33
C PRO A 627 20.30 -46.90 16.53
N GLY A 628 20.50 -45.67 16.03
CA GLY A 628 21.76 -44.91 16.14
C GLY A 628 21.87 -44.02 17.39
N GLY A 629 20.99 -44.22 18.38
CA GLY A 629 20.91 -43.40 19.60
C GLY A 629 19.68 -42.51 19.63
N LEU A 630 19.77 -41.37 20.31
CA LEU A 630 18.67 -40.43 20.49
C LEU A 630 18.74 -39.30 19.47
N VAL A 631 17.61 -38.90 18.91
CA VAL A 631 17.50 -37.72 18.06
C VAL A 631 16.57 -36.70 18.69
N LEU A 632 17.01 -35.45 18.77
CA LEU A 632 16.25 -34.31 19.27
C LEU A 632 15.94 -33.36 18.10
N LEU A 633 14.66 -33.04 17.91
CA LEU A 633 14.20 -32.11 16.87
C LEU A 633 12.96 -31.32 17.32
N GLY A 634 12.76 -30.15 16.71
CA GLY A 634 11.66 -29.24 17.04
C GLY A 634 11.73 -28.71 18.47
N GLY A 635 10.60 -28.20 18.98
CA GLY A 635 10.56 -27.46 20.25
C GLY A 635 11.19 -26.08 20.11
N ALA A 636 11.59 -25.47 21.22
CA ALA A 636 12.25 -24.16 21.20
C ALA A 636 13.53 -24.13 22.03
N SER A 637 14.58 -23.47 21.50
CA SER A 637 15.74 -23.02 22.27
C SER A 637 15.57 -21.58 22.78
N VAL A 638 14.80 -20.78 22.04
CA VAL A 638 14.40 -19.42 22.38
C VAL A 638 12.86 -19.39 22.47
N PRO A 639 12.30 -18.95 23.61
CA PRO A 639 10.92 -18.50 23.73
C PRO A 639 10.20 -18.06 22.45
N GLY A 640 9.16 -18.81 22.05
CA GLY A 640 8.25 -18.41 20.97
C GLY A 640 8.72 -18.73 19.55
N SER A 641 9.81 -19.48 19.38
CA SER A 641 10.33 -19.88 18.07
C SER A 641 10.53 -21.39 17.95
N LEU A 642 10.13 -21.96 16.81
CA LEU A 642 10.45 -23.34 16.43
C LEU A 642 11.93 -23.42 16.11
N ASP A 643 12.65 -24.27 16.83
CA ASP A 643 14.06 -24.49 16.58
C ASP A 643 14.25 -25.49 15.43
N VAL A 644 14.98 -25.04 14.41
CA VAL A 644 15.23 -25.81 13.19
C VAL A 644 16.32 -26.86 13.34
N THR A 645 17.12 -26.78 14.41
CA THR A 645 18.28 -27.64 14.58
C THR A 645 17.90 -29.05 15.01
N VAL A 646 18.52 -30.03 14.34
CA VAL A 646 18.36 -31.45 14.62
C VAL A 646 19.66 -31.99 15.21
N ARG A 647 19.58 -32.67 16.35
CA ARG A 647 20.75 -33.14 17.08
C ARG A 647 20.64 -34.62 17.40
N ARG A 648 21.71 -35.39 17.19
CA ARG A 648 21.80 -36.81 17.55
C ARG A 648 22.79 -37.03 18.69
N VAL A 649 22.51 -37.93 19.61
CA VAL A 649 23.48 -38.41 20.60
C VAL A 649 23.41 -39.93 20.77
N ASP A 650 24.56 -40.57 20.72
CA ASP A 650 24.71 -41.99 21.03
C ASP A 650 25.27 -42.14 22.45
N LEU A 651 24.42 -42.61 23.37
CA LEU A 651 24.75 -42.79 24.78
C LEU A 651 25.63 -44.01 25.05
N THR A 652 25.80 -44.91 24.07
CA THR A 652 26.66 -46.10 24.23
C THR A 652 28.15 -45.78 24.07
N ARG A 653 28.48 -44.62 23.51
CA ARG A 653 29.87 -44.17 23.34
C ARG A 653 30.51 -43.82 24.68
N ALA A 654 31.81 -44.10 24.79
CA ALA A 654 32.60 -43.74 25.99
C ALA A 654 32.63 -42.22 26.28
N ARG A 655 32.48 -41.37 25.24
CA ARG A 655 32.41 -39.91 25.36
C ARG A 655 31.26 -39.38 24.49
N PRO A 656 30.00 -39.45 24.95
CA PRO A 656 28.84 -39.00 24.19
C PRO A 656 28.94 -37.52 23.82
N SER A 657 28.50 -37.17 22.62
CA SER A 657 28.44 -35.80 22.13
C SER A 657 27.18 -35.64 21.29
N TRP A 658 26.51 -34.50 21.44
CA TRP A 658 25.44 -34.12 20.53
C TRP A 658 26.05 -33.69 19.19
N GLU A 659 25.78 -34.46 18.15
CA GLU A 659 26.22 -34.23 16.77
C GLU A 659 25.08 -33.53 15.99
N PRO A 660 25.37 -32.53 15.15
CA PRO A 660 24.36 -31.98 14.24
C PRO A 660 23.98 -33.00 13.16
N LEU A 661 22.69 -33.04 12.82
CA LEU A 661 22.18 -33.58 11.56
C LEU A 661 21.72 -32.40 10.68
N ALA A 662 21.29 -32.67 9.45
CA ALA A 662 20.69 -31.64 8.62
C ALA A 662 19.53 -30.92 9.34
N ASP A 663 19.53 -29.59 9.28
CA ASP A 663 18.49 -28.76 9.87
C ASP A 663 17.15 -28.95 9.14
N LEU A 664 16.05 -28.74 9.85
CA LEU A 664 14.71 -28.78 9.28
C LEU A 664 14.59 -27.75 8.14
N PRO A 665 13.97 -28.10 7.00
CA PRO A 665 13.84 -27.22 5.83
C PRO A 665 12.70 -26.21 6.04
N VAL A 666 12.74 -25.45 7.14
CA VAL A 666 11.75 -24.43 7.50
C VAL A 666 12.46 -23.14 7.93
N PRO A 667 11.82 -21.96 7.82
CA PRO A 667 12.46 -20.70 8.22
C PRO A 667 12.81 -20.66 9.71
N ALA A 668 14.06 -20.33 10.03
CA ALA A 668 14.53 -20.20 11.40
C ALA A 668 13.93 -18.97 12.13
N GLY A 669 13.81 -19.06 13.45
CA GLY A 669 13.36 -17.94 14.29
C GLY A 669 11.86 -17.61 14.18
N ARG A 670 11.08 -18.46 13.50
CA ARG A 670 9.62 -18.31 13.38
C ARG A 670 8.89 -19.20 14.38
N PRO A 671 7.68 -18.82 14.86
CA PRO A 671 6.85 -19.68 15.70
C PRO A 671 6.41 -20.94 14.95
N GLY A 672 6.17 -22.03 15.67
CA GLY A 672 5.67 -23.26 15.08
C GLY A 672 5.81 -24.46 15.99
N VAL A 673 5.13 -25.55 15.63
CA VAL A 673 5.16 -26.81 16.37
C VAL A 673 5.34 -27.98 15.43
N LEU A 674 5.89 -29.08 15.94
CA LEU A 674 5.99 -30.31 15.17
C LEU A 674 5.83 -31.55 16.03
N TRP A 675 5.42 -32.62 15.36
CA TRP A 675 5.44 -33.98 15.89
C TRP A 675 6.24 -34.83 14.94
N ALA A 676 7.05 -35.72 15.52
CA ALA A 676 7.92 -36.57 14.74
C ALA A 676 7.86 -38.00 15.25
N ARG A 677 8.17 -38.92 14.35
CA ARG A 677 8.32 -40.35 14.61
C ARG A 677 9.50 -40.90 13.83
N VAL A 678 9.98 -42.06 14.26
CA VAL A 678 10.89 -42.87 13.45
C VAL A 678 10.08 -43.56 12.35
N ALA A 679 10.55 -43.49 11.11
CA ALA A 679 9.89 -44.09 9.95
C ALA A 679 10.94 -44.81 9.10
N GLY A 680 10.97 -46.13 9.17
CA GLY A 680 12.05 -46.94 8.57
C GLY A 680 13.39 -46.66 9.25
N ASP A 681 14.41 -46.32 8.46
CA ASP A 681 15.73 -45.88 8.91
C ASP A 681 15.84 -44.35 9.13
N GLY A 682 14.83 -43.58 8.69
CA GLY A 682 14.77 -42.13 8.79
C GLY A 682 13.77 -41.58 9.82
N ILE A 683 13.42 -40.31 9.66
CA ILE A 683 12.49 -39.57 10.54
C ILE A 683 11.40 -38.94 9.69
N GLU A 684 10.14 -39.11 10.09
CA GLU A 684 9.01 -38.35 9.56
C GLU A 684 8.58 -37.31 10.60
N ALA A 685 8.45 -36.05 10.19
CA ALA A 685 7.95 -34.98 11.03
C ALA A 685 6.81 -34.23 10.33
N VAL A 686 5.73 -33.96 11.05
CA VAL A 686 4.62 -33.11 10.59
C VAL A 686 4.77 -31.78 11.31
N ALA A 687 5.03 -30.71 10.56
CA ALA A 687 5.43 -29.42 11.10
C ALA A 687 4.51 -28.27 10.66
N TRP A 688 3.96 -27.55 11.63
CA TRP A 688 3.30 -26.25 11.47
C TRP A 688 4.33 -25.14 11.69
N ALA A 689 5.18 -24.88 10.70
CA ALA A 689 6.29 -23.93 10.81
C ALA A 689 5.93 -22.57 10.20
N ASP A 690 5.57 -21.60 11.05
CA ASP A 690 5.07 -20.26 10.67
C ASP A 690 3.87 -20.29 9.72
N ARG A 691 3.06 -21.35 9.80
CA ARG A 691 1.91 -21.62 8.94
C ARG A 691 0.83 -22.36 9.71
N THR A 692 -0.41 -22.20 9.29
CA THR A 692 -1.59 -22.91 9.83
C THR A 692 -1.75 -24.32 9.25
N ALA A 693 -1.33 -24.54 8.00
CA ALA A 693 -1.26 -25.86 7.39
C ALA A 693 0.10 -26.52 7.66
N PRO A 694 0.14 -27.78 8.13
CA PRO A 694 1.37 -28.51 8.32
C PRO A 694 1.96 -28.95 6.98
N ALA A 695 3.28 -29.06 6.95
CA ALA A 695 4.01 -29.78 5.91
C ALA A 695 4.61 -31.06 6.48
N VAL A 696 4.70 -32.09 5.64
CA VAL A 696 5.34 -33.37 5.98
C VAL A 696 6.81 -33.29 5.58
N LEU A 697 7.67 -33.47 6.56
CA LEU A 697 9.12 -33.47 6.42
C LEU A 697 9.62 -34.90 6.57
N ARG A 698 10.44 -35.35 5.63
CA ARG A 698 11.05 -36.69 5.66
C ARG A 698 12.56 -36.56 5.63
N HIS A 699 13.22 -37.19 6.59
CA HIS A 699 14.67 -37.27 6.68
C HIS A 699 15.16 -38.60 6.10
N ASP A 700 16.10 -38.52 5.16
CA ASP A 700 16.86 -39.66 4.66
C ASP A 700 18.12 -39.83 5.52
N ALA A 701 18.17 -40.91 6.30
CA ALA A 701 19.29 -41.18 7.20
C ALA A 701 20.60 -41.51 6.48
N THR A 702 20.55 -42.00 5.24
CA THR A 702 21.74 -42.34 4.46
C THR A 702 22.41 -41.11 3.85
N ARG A 703 21.60 -40.12 3.45
CA ARG A 703 22.07 -38.88 2.81
C ARG A 703 22.18 -37.70 3.77
N ASP A 704 21.66 -37.84 4.99
CA ASP A 704 21.45 -36.75 5.95
C ASP A 704 20.80 -35.53 5.29
N ARG A 705 19.63 -35.74 4.69
CA ARG A 705 18.92 -34.69 3.97
C ARG A 705 17.43 -34.77 4.23
N TRP A 706 16.82 -33.60 4.43
CA TRP A 706 15.37 -33.47 4.51
C TRP A 706 14.75 -33.21 3.13
N THR A 707 13.57 -33.77 2.93
CA THR A 707 12.63 -33.39 1.87
C THR A 707 11.36 -32.86 2.52
N SER A 708 10.83 -31.74 2.02
CA SER A 708 9.52 -31.21 2.41
C SER A 708 8.49 -31.58 1.36
N GLY A 709 7.33 -32.07 1.79
CA GLY A 709 6.13 -32.12 0.97
C GLY A 709 5.43 -30.76 0.93
N ASP A 710 4.38 -30.68 0.11
CA ASP A 710 3.49 -29.52 0.04
C ASP A 710 2.68 -29.37 1.35
N PRO A 711 2.30 -28.13 1.74
CA PRO A 711 1.39 -27.93 2.86
C PRO A 711 0.06 -28.66 2.64
N GLU A 712 -0.48 -29.28 3.70
CA GLU A 712 -1.76 -30.00 3.66
C GLU A 712 -2.90 -29.03 4.08
N PRO A 713 -3.64 -28.38 3.14
CA PRO A 713 -4.58 -27.32 3.48
C PRO A 713 -5.71 -27.82 4.38
N ASP A 714 -6.26 -29.01 4.16
CA ASP A 714 -7.39 -29.55 4.95
C ASP A 714 -7.04 -29.99 6.38
N ALA A 715 -5.79 -29.76 6.82
CA ALA A 715 -5.34 -30.08 8.16
C ALA A 715 -5.95 -29.16 9.24
N PRO A 716 -6.07 -29.64 10.50
CA PRO A 716 -6.43 -28.79 11.62
C PRO A 716 -5.38 -27.71 11.89
N ASN A 717 -5.81 -26.70 12.65
CA ASN A 717 -4.89 -25.78 13.33
C ASN A 717 -3.84 -26.54 14.17
N PRO A 718 -2.70 -25.91 14.47
CA PRO A 718 -1.67 -26.51 15.30
C PRO A 718 -2.24 -27.07 16.62
N ALA A 719 -1.94 -28.33 16.93
CA ALA A 719 -2.42 -28.94 18.15
C ALA A 719 -1.85 -28.25 19.40
N ALA A 720 -2.61 -28.26 20.49
CA ALA A 720 -2.10 -27.85 21.80
C ALA A 720 -0.92 -28.75 22.23
N GLU A 721 0.02 -28.19 22.99
CA GLU A 721 1.19 -28.95 23.43
C GLU A 721 0.75 -30.13 24.30
N GLY A 722 1.10 -31.34 23.87
CA GLY A 722 0.73 -32.57 24.56
C GLY A 722 -0.65 -33.13 24.19
N GLU A 723 -1.39 -32.54 23.25
CA GLU A 723 -2.69 -33.09 22.78
C GLU A 723 -2.62 -33.78 21.41
N ALA A 724 -1.41 -34.03 20.91
CA ALA A 724 -1.21 -34.82 19.70
C ALA A 724 -0.09 -35.85 19.87
N LEU A 725 -0.26 -36.99 19.22
CA LEU A 725 0.68 -38.11 19.22
C LEU A 725 0.52 -38.95 17.94
N PHE A 726 1.55 -39.73 17.61
CA PHE A 726 1.40 -40.79 16.62
C PHE A 726 0.78 -42.03 17.25
N VAL A 727 -0.27 -42.56 16.61
CA VAL A 727 -0.83 -43.87 16.87
C VAL A 727 -0.48 -44.73 15.67
N ASP A 728 0.51 -45.60 15.83
CA ASP A 728 1.14 -46.33 14.74
C ASP A 728 1.71 -45.36 13.66
N ASP A 729 1.18 -45.40 12.44
CA ASP A 729 1.56 -44.51 11.33
C ASP A 729 0.67 -43.25 11.22
N GLU A 730 -0.36 -43.11 12.07
CA GLU A 730 -1.36 -42.02 11.99
C GLU A 730 -1.09 -40.95 13.06
N LEU A 731 -0.90 -39.69 12.65
CA LEU A 731 -0.88 -38.57 13.60
C LEU A 731 -2.31 -38.30 14.08
N THR A 732 -2.55 -38.39 15.38
CA THR A 732 -3.85 -38.13 16.00
C THR A 732 -3.77 -36.92 16.94
N VAL A 733 -4.66 -35.95 16.72
CA VAL A 733 -4.90 -34.78 17.58
C VAL A 733 -6.16 -35.06 18.40
N VAL A 734 -6.00 -35.22 19.71
CA VAL A 734 -7.03 -35.71 20.66
C VAL A 734 -7.58 -34.59 21.54
N GLY A 735 -7.83 -33.45 20.92
CA GLY A 735 -8.33 -32.24 21.54
C GLY A 735 -8.81 -31.28 20.47
N PRO A 736 -9.70 -30.34 20.84
CA PRO A 736 -10.16 -29.34 19.92
C PRO A 736 -8.99 -28.36 19.67
N PRO A 737 -8.47 -28.22 18.43
CA PRO A 737 -7.25 -27.47 18.23
C PRO A 737 -7.47 -26.00 18.60
N PRO A 738 -6.49 -25.36 19.24
CA PRO A 738 -6.54 -23.94 19.58
C PRO A 738 -6.49 -23.05 18.34
N LEU A 739 -7.01 -21.83 18.46
CA LEU A 739 -6.85 -20.80 17.45
C LEU A 739 -5.42 -20.21 17.57
N PRO A 740 -4.58 -20.28 16.53
CA PRO A 740 -3.26 -19.68 16.57
C PRO A 740 -3.32 -18.14 16.66
N PRO A 741 -2.23 -17.44 17.01
CA PRO A 741 -2.16 -15.97 16.95
C PRO A 741 -2.64 -15.45 15.59
N SER A 742 -3.63 -14.56 15.59
CA SER A 742 -4.35 -14.10 14.39
C SER A 742 -4.55 -12.59 14.41
N GLU A 743 -4.84 -11.99 13.27
CA GLU A 743 -5.32 -10.61 13.21
C GLU A 743 -6.83 -10.55 13.00
N VAL A 744 -7.49 -9.61 13.68
CA VAL A 744 -8.89 -9.28 13.46
C VAL A 744 -8.95 -7.93 12.75
N THR A 745 -9.52 -7.92 11.55
CA THR A 745 -9.79 -6.71 10.77
C THR A 745 -11.20 -6.22 11.07
N PHE A 746 -11.34 -4.94 11.42
CA PHE A 746 -12.63 -4.30 11.61
C PHE A 746 -12.63 -2.83 11.21
N ARG A 747 -13.81 -2.22 11.01
CA ARG A 747 -13.96 -0.78 10.72
C ARG A 747 -14.66 -0.04 11.84
N LEU A 748 -14.15 1.16 12.16
CA LEU A 748 -14.72 2.11 13.12
C LEU A 748 -14.49 3.53 12.61
N ALA A 749 -15.52 4.38 12.65
CA ALA A 749 -15.53 5.73 12.04
C ALA A 749 -15.05 5.74 10.59
N GLY A 750 -15.45 4.73 9.80
CA GLY A 750 -15.04 4.58 8.41
C GLY A 750 -13.56 4.19 8.21
N ARG A 751 -12.76 4.03 9.27
CA ARG A 751 -11.34 3.64 9.19
C ARG A 751 -11.17 2.15 9.48
N GLY A 752 -10.38 1.46 8.67
CA GLY A 752 -9.99 0.07 8.93
C GLY A 752 -8.95 0.01 10.05
N ARG A 753 -9.08 -0.99 10.91
CA ARG A 753 -8.20 -1.27 12.04
C ARG A 753 -7.85 -2.75 12.07
N ILE A 754 -6.65 -3.04 12.57
CA ILE A 754 -6.23 -4.40 12.93
C ILE A 754 -6.11 -4.47 14.44
N ALA A 755 -6.68 -5.51 15.04
CA ALA A 755 -6.36 -5.94 16.38
C ALA A 755 -5.58 -7.25 16.32
N PHE A 756 -4.44 -7.31 17.01
CA PHE A 756 -3.70 -8.55 17.21
C PHE A 756 -4.42 -9.42 18.24
N LEU A 757 -4.90 -10.57 17.81
CA LEU A 757 -5.48 -11.59 18.68
C LEU A 757 -4.38 -12.59 19.07
N PRO A 758 -4.06 -12.75 20.37
CA PRO A 758 -3.12 -13.78 20.80
C PRO A 758 -3.68 -15.17 20.51
N ALA A 759 -2.84 -16.20 20.69
CA ALA A 759 -3.28 -17.58 20.56
C ALA A 759 -4.37 -17.89 21.60
N LEU A 760 -5.49 -18.50 21.20
CA LEU A 760 -6.63 -18.77 22.07
C LEU A 760 -6.91 -20.27 22.18
N ASP A 761 -6.85 -20.78 23.41
CA ASP A 761 -7.29 -22.12 23.76
C ASP A 761 -8.67 -22.05 24.47
N LEU A 762 -9.73 -22.33 23.72
CA LEU A 762 -11.10 -22.44 24.21
C LEU A 762 -11.54 -23.91 24.10
N PRO A 763 -11.31 -24.74 25.13
CA PRO A 763 -11.46 -26.19 25.05
C PRO A 763 -12.90 -26.69 25.27
N ALA A 764 -13.82 -25.84 25.73
CA ALA A 764 -15.23 -26.17 25.93
C ALA A 764 -16.08 -25.60 24.80
N ALA A 765 -17.17 -26.31 24.48
CA ALA A 765 -18.22 -25.76 23.62
C ALA A 765 -18.78 -24.48 24.25
N ASP A 766 -18.96 -23.44 23.43
CA ASP A 766 -19.50 -22.13 23.83
C ASP A 766 -18.64 -21.34 24.83
N ALA A 767 -17.37 -21.71 25.00
CA ALA A 767 -16.43 -20.89 25.75
C ALA A 767 -16.23 -19.52 25.07
N VAL A 768 -16.05 -18.48 25.89
CA VAL A 768 -15.95 -17.08 25.46
C VAL A 768 -14.64 -16.47 25.97
N ALA A 769 -13.96 -15.71 25.11
CA ALA A 769 -12.84 -14.84 25.48
C ALA A 769 -13.19 -13.38 25.15
N VAL A 770 -12.72 -12.45 25.98
CA VAL A 770 -12.93 -11.01 25.80
C VAL A 770 -11.60 -10.27 25.90
N HIS A 771 -11.31 -9.41 24.93
CA HIS A 771 -10.06 -8.66 24.83
C HIS A 771 -10.32 -7.17 24.60
N ALA A 772 -9.78 -6.30 25.45
CA ALA A 772 -9.73 -4.86 25.19
C ALA A 772 -8.87 -4.58 23.95
N VAL A 773 -9.31 -3.71 23.06
CA VAL A 773 -8.52 -3.29 21.89
C VAL A 773 -7.90 -1.93 22.18
N ARG A 774 -6.61 -1.78 21.84
CA ARG A 774 -5.88 -0.51 21.94
C ARG A 774 -5.80 0.20 20.60
N ASP A 775 -5.50 1.49 20.62
CA ASP A 775 -5.40 2.34 19.43
C ASP A 775 -4.23 1.94 18.50
N ASP A 776 -3.17 1.36 19.06
CA ASP A 776 -2.06 0.74 18.34
C ASP A 776 -2.47 -0.57 17.66
N GLY A 777 -3.52 -1.23 18.15
CA GLY A 777 -3.98 -2.54 17.67
C GLY A 777 -3.58 -3.71 18.57
N SER A 778 -2.90 -3.48 19.69
CA SER A 778 -2.61 -4.51 20.68
C SER A 778 -3.87 -4.83 21.49
N THR A 779 -3.94 -6.03 22.11
CA THR A 779 -5.16 -6.44 22.81
C THR A 779 -4.93 -7.00 24.21
N VAL A 780 -5.63 -6.49 25.21
CA VAL A 780 -5.49 -6.94 26.59
C VAL A 780 -6.61 -7.88 26.99
N ARG A 781 -6.29 -9.08 27.46
CA ARG A 781 -7.29 -10.06 27.88
C ARG A 781 -8.02 -9.51 29.10
N ARG A 782 -9.35 -9.62 29.07
CA ARG A 782 -10.23 -9.33 30.19
C ARG A 782 -10.64 -10.64 30.83
N TYR A 783 -10.67 -10.66 32.15
CA TYR A 783 -11.02 -11.82 32.96
C TYR A 783 -12.34 -11.59 33.68
N LEU A 784 -13.06 -12.67 33.96
CA LEU A 784 -14.24 -12.62 34.81
C LEU A 784 -13.85 -12.17 36.23
N PRO A 785 -14.67 -11.36 36.92
CA PRO A 785 -14.42 -11.05 38.33
C PRO A 785 -14.28 -12.33 39.18
N GLY A 786 -13.13 -12.50 39.84
CA GLY A 786 -12.80 -13.69 40.64
C GLY A 786 -12.14 -14.84 39.87
N GLU A 787 -12.06 -14.75 38.54
CA GLU A 787 -11.18 -15.61 37.73
C GLU A 787 -9.73 -15.17 37.96
N VAL A 788 -8.85 -16.13 38.26
CA VAL A 788 -7.43 -15.85 38.34
C VAL A 788 -6.95 -15.52 36.93
N ALA A 789 -6.20 -14.42 36.78
CA ALA A 789 -5.59 -14.03 35.52
C ALA A 789 -4.48 -15.03 35.15
N GLU A 790 -4.88 -16.20 34.65
CA GLU A 790 -3.96 -17.25 34.26
C GLU A 790 -3.68 -17.11 32.76
N PRO A 791 -2.43 -16.89 32.34
CA PRO A 791 -2.07 -16.98 30.93
C PRO A 791 -2.25 -18.44 30.50
N SER A 792 -3.34 -18.72 29.79
CA SER A 792 -3.60 -20.04 29.20
C SER A 792 -2.75 -20.24 27.93
N LEU A 793 -1.42 -20.22 28.03
CA LEU A 793 -0.53 -20.50 26.89
C LEU A 793 -0.34 -22.02 26.74
N ARG A 794 -1.41 -22.74 26.41
CA ARG A 794 -1.35 -24.17 26.03
C ARG A 794 -0.88 -24.41 24.59
N LEU A 795 -0.28 -23.39 23.99
CA LEU A 795 0.12 -23.35 22.59
C LEU A 795 1.63 -23.30 22.54
N GLY A 796 2.22 -24.39 22.02
CA GLY A 796 3.61 -24.76 22.24
C GLY A 796 4.70 -23.83 21.67
N ALA A 797 5.91 -24.37 21.74
CA ALA A 797 7.22 -23.79 21.39
C ALA A 797 7.87 -22.95 22.49
N GLY A 798 8.03 -23.54 23.68
CA GLY A 798 9.00 -23.07 24.67
C GLY A 798 8.96 -21.60 25.06
N ARG A 799 7.76 -21.03 25.01
CA ARG A 799 7.24 -19.92 25.82
C ARG A 799 7.77 -18.50 25.57
N ALA A 800 7.19 -17.86 24.56
CA ALA A 800 6.60 -16.51 24.65
C ALA A 800 5.37 -16.52 23.72
N ALA A 801 4.18 -16.07 24.13
CA ALA A 801 3.96 -14.68 24.51
C ALA A 801 3.06 -14.48 25.75
N PRO A 802 3.58 -13.83 26.80
CA PRO A 802 2.80 -12.89 27.57
C PRO A 802 3.45 -11.51 27.39
N THR A 803 2.97 -10.82 26.38
CA THR A 803 2.27 -9.59 26.69
C THR A 803 1.02 -9.62 25.83
N ASP A 804 -0.14 -9.63 26.46
CA ASP A 804 -1.37 -9.00 25.95
C ASP A 804 -1.07 -7.71 25.14
N ARG A 805 0.03 -7.05 25.48
CA ARG A 805 0.65 -5.96 24.75
C ARG A 805 1.85 -6.42 23.91
N ARG A 806 1.63 -7.08 22.77
CA ARG A 806 2.65 -7.05 21.72
C ARG A 806 2.61 -5.66 21.08
N ALA A 807 3.76 -5.01 20.83
CA ALA A 807 3.78 -3.78 20.05
C ALA A 807 3.06 -4.07 18.73
N ALA A 808 1.93 -3.41 18.55
CA ALA A 808 1.09 -3.68 17.41
C ALA A 808 1.80 -3.25 16.13
N PRO A 809 1.60 -3.97 15.04
CA PRO A 809 2.21 -3.60 13.78
C PRO A 809 1.78 -2.20 13.35
N ALA A 810 2.64 -1.48 12.61
CA ALA A 810 2.15 -0.39 11.76
C ALA A 810 0.94 -0.92 10.98
N GLN A 811 -0.16 -0.17 10.93
CA GLN A 811 -1.51 -0.63 10.52
C GLN A 811 -1.52 -1.27 9.11
N ARG A 812 -0.99 -2.49 8.98
CA ARG A 812 -0.80 -3.22 7.71
C ARG A 812 -1.30 -4.64 7.80
N LEU A 813 -2.14 -5.01 6.81
CA LEU A 813 -2.59 -6.39 6.62
C LEU A 813 -1.39 -7.21 6.13
N GLY A 814 -0.89 -8.12 6.97
CA GLY A 814 0.26 -8.98 6.65
C GLY A 814 -0.11 -10.16 5.74
N VAL A 815 0.87 -10.98 5.37
CA VAL A 815 0.63 -12.23 4.62
C VAL A 815 -0.28 -13.17 5.43
N PRO A 816 -1.48 -13.52 4.94
CA PRO A 816 -2.37 -14.46 5.61
C PRO A 816 -1.71 -15.83 5.78
N GLY A 817 -2.04 -16.53 6.85
CA GLY A 817 -1.47 -17.84 7.15
C GLY A 817 -0.18 -17.81 7.97
N ARG A 818 0.55 -16.67 8.03
CA ARG A 818 1.76 -16.57 8.86
C ARG A 818 1.42 -16.36 10.33
N LEU A 819 2.24 -16.93 11.20
CA LEU A 819 2.09 -16.83 12.66
C LEU A 819 2.96 -15.67 13.22
N ALA A 820 4.02 -15.28 12.49
CA ALA A 820 4.82 -14.09 12.75
C ALA A 820 4.53 -12.94 11.77
N TRP A 821 4.40 -11.73 12.32
CA TRP A 821 4.16 -10.52 11.54
C TRP A 821 5.40 -10.10 10.72
N ALA A 822 5.18 -9.80 9.45
CA ALA A 822 6.08 -9.04 8.59
C ALA A 822 5.22 -8.16 7.67
N PRO A 823 5.53 -6.85 7.55
CA PRO A 823 4.81 -5.98 6.63
C PRO A 823 5.03 -6.44 5.19
N LEU A 824 4.00 -6.33 4.36
CA LEU A 824 4.16 -6.49 2.93
C LEU A 824 4.99 -5.34 2.37
N ARG A 825 5.89 -5.67 1.43
CA ARG A 825 6.70 -4.70 0.68
C ARG A 825 6.23 -4.61 -0.77
N LEU A 826 6.31 -3.44 -1.35
CA LEU A 826 6.04 -3.21 -2.77
C LEU A 826 7.18 -3.81 -3.61
N ARG A 827 6.83 -4.48 -4.71
CA ARG A 827 7.82 -5.02 -5.65
C ARG A 827 7.37 -4.81 -7.08
N GLN A 828 8.29 -4.43 -7.96
CA GLN A 828 7.97 -4.32 -9.39
C GLN A 828 7.73 -5.72 -9.98
N VAL A 829 6.64 -5.85 -10.73
CA VAL A 829 6.31 -7.03 -11.54
C VAL A 829 5.90 -6.62 -12.95
N SER A 830 6.17 -7.46 -13.94
CA SER A 830 5.68 -7.27 -15.31
C SER A 830 4.40 -8.07 -15.49
N LEU A 831 3.27 -7.37 -15.63
CA LEU A 831 1.95 -7.97 -15.74
C LEU A 831 1.43 -7.79 -17.17
N GLY A 832 1.80 -8.70 -18.06
CA GLY A 832 1.19 -8.82 -19.39
C GLY A 832 -0.29 -9.24 -19.31
N ARG A 833 -0.81 -10.00 -20.27
CA ARG A 833 -2.20 -10.51 -20.15
C ARG A 833 -2.38 -11.38 -18.90
N TRP A 834 -3.52 -11.21 -18.21
CA TRP A 834 -3.83 -11.95 -16.97
C TRP A 834 -3.83 -13.47 -17.15
N ASP A 835 -4.06 -13.97 -18.37
CA ASP A 835 -4.05 -15.38 -18.75
C ASP A 835 -2.65 -15.96 -18.97
N THR A 836 -1.63 -15.10 -19.13
CA THR A 836 -0.25 -15.49 -19.45
C THR A 836 0.77 -14.66 -18.67
N PRO A 837 0.73 -14.63 -17.32
CA PRO A 837 1.65 -13.82 -16.53
C PRO A 837 3.10 -14.24 -16.78
N LEU A 838 3.95 -13.29 -17.17
CA LEU A 838 5.38 -13.49 -17.48
C LEU A 838 6.26 -13.80 -16.25
N ALA A 839 5.66 -14.01 -15.07
CA ALA A 839 6.40 -14.28 -13.85
C ALA A 839 7.11 -15.64 -13.93
N ARG A 840 8.42 -15.62 -14.26
CA ARG A 840 9.31 -16.78 -14.19
C ARG A 840 9.87 -16.98 -12.78
N ASP A 841 9.90 -18.26 -12.37
CA ASP A 841 10.72 -18.91 -11.35
C ASP A 841 11.30 -18.03 -10.22
N GLY A 842 10.46 -17.80 -9.21
CA GLY A 842 10.84 -17.19 -7.93
C GLY A 842 9.69 -17.18 -6.91
N GLY A 843 8.67 -18.03 -7.12
CA GLY A 843 7.31 -17.82 -6.62
C GLY A 843 7.14 -17.58 -5.11
N HIS A 844 7.98 -18.18 -4.25
CA HIS A 844 7.93 -17.96 -2.80
C HIS A 844 8.31 -16.53 -2.37
N GLU A 845 8.95 -15.76 -3.25
CA GLU A 845 9.38 -14.39 -2.94
C GLU A 845 8.19 -13.41 -2.91
N LEU A 846 7.17 -13.61 -3.76
CA LEU A 846 5.99 -12.75 -3.80
C LEU A 846 4.99 -13.02 -2.68
N ASP A 847 5.07 -14.17 -1.99
CA ASP A 847 4.21 -14.46 -0.84
C ASP A 847 4.34 -13.42 0.29
N ALA A 848 5.41 -12.60 0.28
CA ALA A 848 5.64 -11.51 1.24
C ALA A 848 5.63 -10.10 0.61
N HIS A 849 5.14 -9.95 -0.62
CA HIS A 849 5.14 -8.67 -1.35
C HIS A 849 3.78 -8.38 -2.00
N VAL A 850 3.53 -7.10 -2.27
CA VAL A 850 2.51 -6.66 -3.24
C VAL A 850 3.24 -6.35 -4.54
N GLY A 851 2.91 -7.10 -5.60
CA GLY A 851 3.44 -6.82 -6.93
C GLY A 851 2.76 -5.58 -7.52
N LEU A 852 3.51 -4.67 -8.13
CA LEU A 852 3.00 -3.55 -8.91
C LEU A 852 3.60 -3.53 -10.31
N ASP A 853 2.73 -3.42 -11.32
CA ASP A 853 3.09 -2.98 -12.67
C ASP A 853 2.63 -1.52 -12.85
N PRO A 854 3.54 -0.53 -12.75
CA PRO A 854 3.17 0.87 -12.80
C PRO A 854 2.81 1.36 -14.20
N ARG A 855 3.07 0.57 -15.26
CA ARG A 855 2.69 0.89 -16.65
C ARG A 855 1.19 0.76 -16.85
N LEU A 856 0.62 -0.26 -16.23
CA LEU A 856 -0.77 -0.65 -16.36
C LEU A 856 -1.56 -0.34 -15.08
N GLY A 857 -0.93 0.13 -14.01
CA GLY A 857 -1.63 0.37 -12.74
C GLY A 857 -2.23 -0.91 -12.16
N ARG A 858 -1.54 -2.05 -12.36
CA ARG A 858 -2.00 -3.37 -11.93
C ARG A 858 -1.23 -3.82 -10.70
N LEU A 859 -1.95 -4.42 -9.76
CA LEU A 859 -1.42 -5.05 -8.56
C LEU A 859 -1.54 -6.57 -8.65
N LEU A 860 -0.56 -7.26 -8.07
CA LEU A 860 -0.71 -8.62 -7.57
C LEU A 860 -0.73 -8.55 -6.05
N VAL A 861 -1.88 -8.90 -5.49
CA VAL A 861 -2.06 -9.05 -4.05
C VAL A 861 -2.12 -10.55 -3.73
N PRO A 862 -1.48 -11.04 -2.65
CA PRO A 862 -1.63 -12.43 -2.22
C PRO A 862 -3.11 -12.82 -2.15
N ALA A 863 -3.49 -13.98 -2.72
CA ALA A 863 -4.89 -14.34 -2.93
C ALA A 863 -5.73 -14.29 -1.64
N ALA A 864 -5.13 -14.68 -0.51
CA ALA A 864 -5.78 -14.67 0.80
C ALA A 864 -6.06 -13.25 1.36
N LEU A 865 -5.42 -12.20 0.85
CA LEU A 865 -5.69 -10.80 1.22
C LEU A 865 -6.75 -10.16 0.33
N ALA A 866 -6.70 -10.48 -0.96
CA ALA A 866 -7.52 -9.87 -1.99
C ALA A 866 -9.00 -10.26 -1.93
N ASP A 867 -9.39 -11.10 -0.99
CA ASP A 867 -10.79 -11.34 -0.71
C ASP A 867 -11.48 -10.05 -0.16
N GLY A 868 -10.72 -9.10 0.43
CA GLY A 868 -11.22 -7.82 0.97
C GLY A 868 -11.39 -6.72 -0.09
N VAL A 869 -12.13 -5.67 0.26
CA VAL A 869 -12.27 -4.49 -0.62
C VAL A 869 -10.92 -3.79 -0.69
N VAL A 870 -10.26 -3.90 -1.84
CA VAL A 870 -8.98 -3.23 -2.08
C VAL A 870 -9.29 -1.77 -2.44
N THR A 871 -8.74 -0.80 -1.70
CA THR A 871 -8.77 0.61 -2.08
C THR A 871 -7.35 1.12 -2.21
N ALA A 872 -7.11 2.18 -2.99
CA ALA A 872 -5.78 2.71 -3.18
C ALA A 872 -5.80 4.23 -3.38
N SER A 873 -4.79 4.91 -2.83
CA SER A 873 -4.47 6.29 -3.19
C SER A 873 -3.24 6.28 -4.10
N TYR A 874 -3.32 6.89 -5.27
CA TYR A 874 -2.26 6.89 -6.27
C TYR A 874 -2.37 8.12 -7.18
N ARG A 875 -1.40 8.32 -8.06
CA ARG A 875 -1.42 9.41 -9.05
C ARG A 875 -1.38 8.84 -10.46
N VAL A 876 -1.93 9.58 -11.43
CA VAL A 876 -2.04 9.18 -12.84
C VAL A 876 -1.53 10.31 -13.74
N ALA A 877 -0.80 9.96 -14.81
CA ALA A 877 -0.25 10.92 -15.80
C ALA A 877 -1.19 11.12 -17.01
N ARG A 878 -1.29 12.36 -17.57
CA ARG A 878 -2.15 12.75 -18.71
C ARG A 878 -1.38 13.42 -19.85
N GLY A 879 -1.63 13.05 -21.11
CA GLY A 879 -0.86 13.51 -22.29
C GLY A 879 -1.40 14.70 -23.12
N ALA A 880 -2.61 15.24 -22.88
CA ALA A 880 -3.10 16.44 -23.59
C ALA A 880 -4.00 17.35 -22.72
N PRO A 881 -3.93 18.69 -22.89
CA PRO A 881 -4.65 19.65 -22.03
C PRO A 881 -6.10 20.00 -22.45
N ILE A 882 -6.59 19.60 -23.64
CA ILE A 882 -7.88 20.04 -24.23
C ILE A 882 -8.59 18.92 -25.00
N GLY A 883 -9.90 18.78 -24.79
CA GLY A 883 -10.80 17.77 -25.36
C GLY A 883 -11.06 16.59 -24.41
N ALA A 884 -11.89 15.65 -24.85
CA ALA A 884 -12.04 14.35 -24.19
C ALA A 884 -10.70 13.60 -24.26
N GLY A 885 -9.96 13.57 -23.15
CA GLY A 885 -8.53 13.21 -23.14
C GLY A 885 -8.26 11.70 -23.06
N PHE A 886 -7.00 11.30 -23.34
CA PHE A 886 -6.29 9.99 -23.22
C PHE A 886 -5.98 9.22 -24.53
N ALA A 887 -6.45 9.62 -25.72
CA ALA A 887 -6.09 8.92 -26.96
C ALA A 887 -4.68 9.32 -27.43
N PRO A 888 -3.75 8.36 -27.68
CA PRO A 888 -2.55 8.66 -28.43
C PRO A 888 -2.94 9.14 -29.84
N PRO A 889 -2.15 10.04 -30.46
CA PRO A 889 -2.46 10.55 -31.80
C PRO A 889 -2.69 9.40 -32.79
N GLY A 890 -3.84 9.41 -33.51
CA GLY A 890 -4.11 8.49 -34.62
C GLY A 890 -4.92 7.21 -34.32
N ARG A 891 -5.42 7.00 -33.09
CA ARG A 891 -6.34 5.87 -32.80
C ARG A 891 -7.74 6.17 -33.36
N GLN A 892 -8.29 5.28 -34.19
CA GLN A 892 -9.68 5.39 -34.69
C GLN A 892 -10.69 5.05 -33.59
N SER A 893 -11.77 5.82 -33.50
CA SER A 893 -12.89 5.54 -32.59
C SER A 893 -13.49 4.17 -32.93
N PRO A 894 -13.82 3.32 -31.93
CA PRO A 894 -14.39 2.00 -32.19
C PRO A 894 -15.66 2.10 -33.04
N THR A 895 -15.68 1.41 -34.19
CA THR A 895 -16.78 1.53 -35.17
C THR A 895 -17.97 0.60 -34.86
N SER A 896 -17.86 -0.29 -33.88
CA SER A 896 -18.91 -1.26 -33.51
C SER A 896 -19.21 -1.25 -32.02
N TRP A 897 -20.50 -1.30 -31.69
CA TRP A 897 -21.00 -1.47 -30.32
C TRP A 897 -20.55 -2.81 -29.75
N VAL A 898 -19.92 -2.78 -28.58
CA VAL A 898 -19.72 -3.97 -27.74
C VAL A 898 -20.68 -3.83 -26.57
N SER A 899 -21.61 -4.77 -26.43
CA SER A 899 -22.60 -4.75 -25.36
C SER A 899 -21.91 -4.85 -23.99
N PRO A 900 -22.16 -3.92 -23.05
CA PRO A 900 -21.71 -4.14 -21.69
C PRO A 900 -22.62 -5.18 -21.05
N GLU A 901 -22.04 -6.31 -20.61
CA GLU A 901 -22.69 -7.33 -19.78
C GLU A 901 -23.19 -6.78 -18.41
N ARG A 902 -23.00 -5.48 -18.13
CA ARG A 902 -23.24 -4.78 -16.86
C ARG A 902 -24.37 -3.72 -16.89
N ALA A 903 -25.19 -3.68 -17.94
CA ALA A 903 -26.37 -2.80 -17.99
C ALA A 903 -27.30 -3.00 -16.76
N GLY A 904 -27.54 -1.94 -15.99
CA GLY A 904 -28.45 -1.97 -14.83
C GLY A 904 -27.79 -2.30 -13.48
N VAL A 905 -26.47 -2.41 -13.39
CA VAL A 905 -25.72 -2.56 -12.13
C VAL A 905 -25.18 -1.19 -11.68
N PRO A 906 -25.44 -0.73 -10.43
CA PRO A 906 -24.88 0.53 -9.95
C PRO A 906 -23.34 0.51 -9.92
N GLY A 907 -22.72 1.63 -10.29
CA GLY A 907 -21.26 1.82 -10.27
C GLY A 907 -20.70 2.00 -8.85
N ALA A 908 -19.36 2.05 -8.73
CA ALA A 908 -18.64 2.02 -7.45
C ALA A 908 -19.03 3.12 -6.44
N ASP A 909 -19.49 4.28 -6.90
CA ASP A 909 -19.91 5.41 -6.05
C ASP A 909 -21.41 5.37 -5.66
N GLY A 910 -22.11 4.25 -5.93
CA GLY A 910 -23.57 4.14 -5.82
C GLY A 910 -24.32 4.88 -6.94
N ILE A 911 -23.58 5.44 -7.92
CA ILE A 911 -24.13 6.10 -9.10
C ILE A 911 -24.66 5.02 -10.05
N PRO A 912 -25.97 5.00 -10.36
CA PRO A 912 -26.54 4.00 -11.25
C PRO A 912 -25.92 4.12 -12.64
N ILE A 913 -25.46 2.98 -13.17
CA ILE A 913 -25.00 2.89 -14.55
C ILE A 913 -26.19 2.56 -15.43
N GLU A 914 -26.43 3.44 -16.37
CA GLU A 914 -27.66 3.45 -17.14
C GLU A 914 -27.40 3.00 -18.57
N PRO A 915 -28.00 1.90 -19.05
CA PRO A 915 -27.91 1.51 -20.45
C PRO A 915 -28.59 2.51 -21.38
N GLU A 916 -29.58 3.25 -20.85
CA GLU A 916 -30.27 4.33 -21.53
C GLU A 916 -30.40 5.51 -20.55
N LEU A 917 -29.79 6.66 -20.88
CA LEU A 917 -29.77 7.84 -20.00
C LEU A 917 -31.19 8.31 -19.65
N ALA A 918 -32.15 8.19 -20.58
CA ALA A 918 -33.55 8.56 -20.36
C ALA A 918 -34.21 7.74 -19.24
N ALA A 919 -33.89 6.44 -19.15
CA ALA A 919 -34.40 5.56 -18.10
C ALA A 919 -33.82 5.92 -16.71
N GLY A 920 -32.54 6.28 -16.65
CA GLY A 920 -31.89 6.75 -15.42
C GLY A 920 -32.47 8.06 -14.89
N LEU A 921 -32.68 9.03 -15.78
CA LEU A 921 -33.38 10.27 -15.44
C LEU A 921 -34.81 10.01 -14.96
N ALA A 922 -35.54 9.09 -15.61
CA ALA A 922 -36.90 8.73 -15.19
C ALA A 922 -36.96 8.12 -13.78
N ARG A 923 -35.90 7.44 -13.33
CA ARG A 923 -35.78 6.88 -11.97
C ARG A 923 -35.48 7.93 -10.90
N ALA A 924 -34.84 9.04 -11.25
CA ALA A 924 -34.39 10.08 -10.32
C ALA A 924 -35.44 11.16 -9.99
N ARG A 925 -36.73 10.96 -10.34
CA ARG A 925 -37.80 11.97 -10.18
C ARG A 925 -37.86 12.52 -8.74
N GLY A 926 -37.56 13.81 -8.58
CA GLY A 926 -37.65 14.58 -7.33
C GLY A 926 -36.32 15.00 -6.67
N GLY A 927 -35.15 14.58 -7.19
CA GLY A 927 -33.83 14.97 -6.65
C GLY A 927 -32.71 15.07 -7.71
N ASP A 928 -31.53 15.52 -7.29
CA ASP A 928 -30.33 15.60 -8.15
C ASP A 928 -29.95 14.22 -8.70
N ALA A 929 -29.81 14.12 -10.02
CA ALA A 929 -29.48 12.88 -10.73
C ALA A 929 -27.99 12.85 -11.07
N ARG A 930 -27.28 11.86 -10.53
CA ARG A 930 -25.91 11.54 -10.94
C ARG A 930 -25.94 10.20 -11.65
N LEU A 931 -25.57 10.17 -12.94
CA LEU A 931 -25.71 9.00 -13.79
C LEU A 931 -24.37 8.62 -14.43
N GLY A 932 -24.06 7.33 -14.42
CA GLY A 932 -22.89 6.76 -15.08
C GLY A 932 -23.25 6.13 -16.42
N VAL A 933 -22.42 6.29 -17.46
CA VAL A 933 -22.62 5.70 -18.79
C VAL A 933 -21.46 4.78 -19.15
N LEU A 934 -21.67 3.47 -19.19
CA LEU A 934 -20.61 2.51 -19.52
C LEU A 934 -20.20 2.58 -21.02
N GLY A 935 -19.06 3.19 -21.36
CA GLY A 935 -18.21 2.72 -22.47
C GLY A 935 -18.13 3.61 -23.67
N SER A 936 -18.07 2.94 -24.80
CA SER A 936 -18.59 3.42 -26.08
C SER A 936 -20.01 2.89 -26.33
N PRO A 937 -21.00 3.10 -25.44
CA PRO A 937 -22.35 2.67 -25.76
C PRO A 937 -22.81 3.60 -26.88
N ARG A 938 -23.35 3.04 -27.96
CA ARG A 938 -23.97 3.86 -29.01
C ARG A 938 -25.16 4.55 -28.37
N LEU A 939 -25.02 5.82 -27.99
CA LEU A 939 -26.16 6.63 -27.59
C LEU A 939 -26.99 6.88 -28.86
N PRO A 940 -28.22 6.35 -28.95
CA PRO A 940 -29.11 6.72 -30.04
C PRO A 940 -29.50 8.20 -29.88
N ALA A 941 -30.01 8.81 -30.94
CA ALA A 941 -30.64 10.12 -30.83
C ALA A 941 -31.76 10.01 -29.80
N GLN A 942 -31.60 10.72 -28.69
CA GLN A 942 -32.46 10.58 -27.53
C GLN A 942 -32.75 11.95 -26.93
N THR A 943 -33.96 12.07 -26.41
CA THR A 943 -34.43 13.25 -25.70
C THR A 943 -34.40 12.98 -24.20
N LEU A 944 -33.57 13.73 -23.49
CA LEU A 944 -33.48 13.68 -22.03
C LEU A 944 -34.28 14.85 -21.45
N ALA A 945 -35.25 14.57 -20.58
CA ALA A 945 -36.06 15.59 -19.94
C ALA A 945 -35.77 15.65 -18.43
N ALA A 946 -35.48 16.85 -17.91
CA ALA A 946 -35.25 17.09 -16.47
C ALA A 946 -36.23 18.13 -15.92
N GLN A 947 -36.55 18.03 -14.63
CA GLN A 947 -37.47 18.97 -13.96
C GLN A 947 -36.78 20.30 -13.63
N GLN A 948 -37.59 21.35 -13.42
CA GLN A 948 -37.11 22.62 -12.88
C GLN A 948 -36.26 22.42 -11.62
N ARG A 949 -35.13 23.14 -11.53
CA ARG A 949 -34.12 23.06 -10.45
C ARG A 949 -33.43 21.71 -10.26
N GLN A 950 -33.73 20.69 -11.05
CA GLN A 950 -33.04 19.41 -10.99
C GLN A 950 -31.61 19.55 -11.56
N ARG A 951 -30.60 19.06 -10.83
CA ARG A 951 -29.24 18.93 -11.36
C ARG A 951 -29.03 17.53 -11.90
N VAL A 952 -28.68 17.45 -13.17
CA VAL A 952 -28.38 16.19 -13.86
C VAL A 952 -26.93 16.23 -14.27
N ALA A 953 -26.16 15.27 -13.80
CA ALA A 953 -24.76 15.18 -14.12
C ALA A 953 -24.43 13.77 -14.60
N VAL A 954 -23.77 13.71 -15.75
CA VAL A 954 -23.49 12.49 -16.49
C VAL A 954 -21.99 12.33 -16.65
N TRP A 955 -21.49 11.15 -16.29
CA TRP A 955 -20.06 10.81 -16.35
C TRP A 955 -19.83 9.46 -17.06
N PRO A 956 -18.71 9.29 -17.77
CA PRO A 956 -18.33 8.01 -18.37
C PRO A 956 -18.00 6.98 -17.28
N ALA A 957 -18.65 5.82 -17.33
CA ALA A 957 -18.62 4.77 -16.31
C ALA A 957 -17.88 3.48 -16.74
N ASP A 958 -17.09 3.48 -17.82
CA ASP A 958 -16.44 2.26 -18.37
C ASP A 958 -14.92 2.27 -18.45
N THR A 959 -14.43 1.08 -18.84
CA THR A 959 -13.52 0.20 -18.11
C THR A 959 -12.44 -0.41 -19.01
N GLY A 960 -12.24 0.10 -20.25
CA GLY A 960 -11.27 -0.45 -21.21
C GLY A 960 -10.52 0.56 -22.09
N GLY A 961 -10.68 1.86 -21.86
CA GLY A 961 -10.00 2.91 -22.60
C GLY A 961 -10.22 4.30 -21.99
N VAL A 962 -9.47 5.25 -22.53
CA VAL A 962 -9.63 6.71 -22.49
C VAL A 962 -11.06 7.16 -22.08
N PRO A 963 -11.23 7.98 -21.02
CA PRO A 963 -12.52 8.35 -20.44
C PRO A 963 -13.28 9.32 -21.35
N TYR A 964 -14.14 8.78 -22.20
CA TYR A 964 -15.13 9.58 -22.89
C TYR A 964 -16.41 8.83 -23.27
N VAL A 965 -17.52 9.54 -23.34
CA VAL A 965 -18.85 9.03 -23.75
C VAL A 965 -18.93 9.14 -25.27
N LEU A 966 -18.98 8.03 -26.02
CA LEU A 966 -19.21 8.07 -27.48
C LEU A 966 -20.70 8.13 -27.83
N ALA A 967 -21.09 9.00 -28.76
CA ALA A 967 -22.37 8.89 -29.47
C ALA A 967 -22.15 8.51 -30.94
N ASP A 968 -23.16 7.91 -31.59
CA ASP A 968 -23.09 7.51 -33.00
C ASP A 968 -22.74 8.68 -33.93
N ASP A 969 -22.08 8.38 -35.05
CA ASP A 969 -21.78 9.37 -36.08
C ASP A 969 -23.06 10.09 -36.55
N GLY A 970 -23.12 11.41 -36.31
CA GLY A 970 -24.27 12.24 -36.69
C GLY A 970 -25.46 12.23 -35.72
N VAL A 971 -25.31 11.66 -34.51
CA VAL A 971 -26.38 11.64 -33.51
C VAL A 971 -26.37 12.87 -32.61
N SER A 972 -27.55 13.49 -32.47
CA SER A 972 -27.78 14.63 -31.59
C SER A 972 -28.39 14.23 -30.25
N LEU A 973 -27.90 14.83 -29.16
CA LEU A 973 -28.45 14.69 -27.81
C LEU A 973 -29.39 15.87 -27.54
N ALA A 974 -30.69 15.62 -27.36
CA ALA A 974 -31.65 16.68 -27.07
C ALA A 974 -31.95 16.75 -25.56
N LEU A 975 -31.68 17.90 -24.94
CA LEU A 975 -31.88 18.17 -23.51
C LEU A 975 -33.10 19.09 -23.34
N HIS A 976 -34.15 18.59 -22.71
CA HIS A 976 -35.45 19.25 -22.57
C HIS A 976 -35.80 19.53 -21.11
N GLU A 977 -36.63 20.54 -20.90
CA GLU A 977 -37.34 20.75 -19.65
C GLU A 977 -38.62 19.89 -19.62
N ALA A 978 -38.83 19.15 -18.54
CA ALA A 978 -40.03 18.35 -18.34
C ALA A 978 -41.22 19.24 -17.89
N ALA A 979 -42.42 18.96 -18.40
CA ALA A 979 -43.63 19.70 -18.01
C ALA A 979 -43.90 19.56 -16.49
N ALA A 980 -44.07 20.68 -15.78
CA ALA A 980 -44.36 20.69 -14.35
C ALA A 980 -45.80 20.20 -14.06
N GLU A 981 -45.98 19.32 -13.07
CA GLU A 981 -47.30 18.95 -12.53
C GLU A 981 -47.81 19.95 -11.47
N SER A 982 -46.98 20.93 -11.07
CA SER A 982 -47.27 21.89 -9.99
C SER A 982 -47.39 23.34 -10.50
N VAL A 983 -48.16 24.16 -9.79
CA VAL A 983 -48.64 25.50 -10.20
C VAL A 983 -47.63 26.64 -9.91
N ASP A 984 -46.49 26.33 -9.30
CA ASP A 984 -45.46 27.32 -8.93
C ASP A 984 -44.37 27.39 -10.03
N ASP A 985 -44.74 28.01 -11.15
CA ASP A 985 -43.93 28.09 -12.37
C ASP A 985 -43.00 29.32 -12.29
N ASP A 986 -41.77 29.12 -11.83
CA ASP A 986 -40.73 30.15 -11.83
C ASP A 986 -40.02 30.13 -13.19
N PRO A 987 -40.24 31.12 -14.07
CA PRO A 987 -39.76 31.09 -15.46
C PRO A 987 -38.23 31.10 -15.58
N ASP A 988 -37.51 31.41 -14.50
CA ASP A 988 -36.04 31.41 -14.45
C ASP A 988 -35.47 30.11 -13.83
N ALA A 989 -36.32 29.18 -13.35
CA ALA A 989 -35.93 28.02 -12.55
C ALA A 989 -35.75 26.71 -13.34
N GLY A 990 -35.04 26.72 -14.47
CA GLY A 990 -34.86 25.48 -15.24
C GLY A 990 -33.78 24.50 -14.72
N PRO A 991 -33.60 23.36 -15.40
CA PRO A 991 -32.66 22.31 -14.98
C PRO A 991 -31.19 22.70 -15.19
N SER A 992 -30.28 22.05 -14.46
CA SER A 992 -28.83 22.17 -14.67
C SER A 992 -28.26 20.86 -15.19
N TRP A 993 -27.53 20.90 -16.31
CA TRP A 993 -26.94 19.73 -16.96
C TRP A 993 -25.42 19.80 -16.92
N ALA A 994 -24.75 18.72 -16.54
CA ALA A 994 -23.30 18.63 -16.55
C ALA A 994 -22.80 17.37 -17.27
N PHE A 995 -21.94 17.53 -18.27
CA PHE A 995 -21.25 16.42 -18.93
C PHE A 995 -19.74 16.63 -18.86
N THR A 996 -19.01 15.55 -18.58
CA THR A 996 -17.54 15.56 -18.68
C THR A 996 -17.05 14.44 -19.57
N GLY A 997 -16.10 14.73 -20.45
CA GLY A 997 -15.57 13.72 -21.37
C GLY A 997 -16.56 13.27 -22.44
N LEU A 998 -17.51 14.07 -22.92
CA LEU A 998 -18.40 13.63 -24.01
C LEU A 998 -17.68 13.71 -25.37
N GLU A 999 -17.69 12.63 -26.18
CA GLU A 999 -17.27 12.61 -27.60
C GLU A 999 -18.44 12.29 -28.52
N THR A 1000 -18.75 13.17 -29.46
CA THR A 1000 -19.78 12.90 -30.48
C THR A 1000 -19.48 13.66 -31.77
N ALA A 1001 -19.73 13.05 -32.92
CA ALA A 1001 -19.69 13.73 -34.22
C ALA A 1001 -20.96 14.56 -34.51
N GLY A 1002 -22.05 14.36 -33.76
CA GLY A 1002 -23.31 15.12 -33.84
C GLY A 1002 -23.38 16.29 -32.86
N SER A 1003 -24.60 16.76 -32.57
CA SER A 1003 -24.84 18.01 -31.82
C SER A 1003 -25.48 17.80 -30.44
N VAL A 1004 -25.18 18.64 -29.47
CA VAL A 1004 -26.01 18.79 -28.27
C VAL A 1004 -27.08 19.85 -28.56
N GLU A 1005 -28.35 19.52 -28.42
CA GLU A 1005 -29.48 20.44 -28.55
C GLU A 1005 -30.10 20.70 -27.18
N LEU A 1006 -30.33 21.97 -26.81
CA LEU A 1006 -30.89 22.37 -25.52
C LEU A 1006 -32.19 23.15 -25.72
N ALA A 1007 -33.30 22.64 -25.17
CA ALA A 1007 -34.64 23.20 -25.25
C ALA A 1007 -35.24 23.38 -23.84
N VAL A 1008 -34.87 24.47 -23.17
CA VAL A 1008 -35.27 24.81 -21.79
C VAL A 1008 -35.68 26.29 -21.69
N ALA A 1009 -36.56 26.64 -20.75
CA ALA A 1009 -36.95 28.03 -20.50
C ALA A 1009 -35.87 28.81 -19.72
N GLY A 1010 -35.18 28.14 -18.79
CA GLY A 1010 -34.03 28.64 -18.03
C GLY A 1010 -33.05 27.53 -17.62
N GLY A 1011 -31.95 27.87 -16.94
CA GLY A 1011 -31.02 26.89 -16.34
C GLY A 1011 -29.56 26.95 -16.83
N ASP A 1012 -28.77 25.93 -16.48
CA ASP A 1012 -27.32 25.88 -16.74
C ASP A 1012 -26.95 24.62 -17.56
N LEU A 1013 -26.00 24.73 -18.50
CA LEU A 1013 -25.35 23.61 -19.19
C LEU A 1013 -23.83 23.74 -19.04
N ASP A 1014 -23.21 22.80 -18.33
CA ASP A 1014 -21.77 22.75 -18.09
C ASP A 1014 -21.14 21.57 -18.86
N LEU A 1015 -20.21 21.86 -19.78
CA LEU A 1015 -19.46 20.86 -20.53
C LEU A 1015 -17.96 20.99 -20.21
N GLY A 1016 -17.36 19.92 -19.70
CA GLY A 1016 -15.95 19.88 -19.30
C GLY A 1016 -15.16 18.81 -20.05
N TRP A 1017 -14.09 19.20 -20.74
CA TRP A 1017 -13.22 18.28 -21.47
C TRP A 1017 -13.99 17.40 -22.48
N CYS A 1018 -14.90 18.00 -23.25
CA CYS A 1018 -15.69 17.29 -24.26
C CYS A 1018 -15.15 17.54 -25.68
N THR A 1019 -15.40 16.63 -26.60
CA THR A 1019 -15.17 16.74 -28.05
C THR A 1019 -16.52 16.60 -28.79
N ILE A 1020 -17.12 17.68 -29.26
CA ILE A 1020 -18.50 17.67 -29.77
C ILE A 1020 -18.55 18.29 -31.17
N GLY A 1021 -19.18 17.58 -32.10
CA GLY A 1021 -19.32 17.97 -33.50
C GLY A 1021 -18.02 17.81 -34.28
N THR A 1022 -18.16 17.57 -35.58
CA THR A 1022 -17.03 17.66 -36.52
C THR A 1022 -16.78 19.13 -36.92
N PRO A 1023 -15.55 19.50 -37.32
CA PRO A 1023 -15.27 20.85 -37.81
C PRO A 1023 -16.25 21.30 -38.89
N GLY A 1024 -16.93 22.44 -38.68
CA GLY A 1024 -17.93 23.00 -39.61
C GLY A 1024 -19.38 22.58 -39.33
N GLU A 1025 -19.58 21.45 -38.67
CA GLU A 1025 -20.91 20.99 -38.25
C GLU A 1025 -21.33 21.59 -36.92
N VAL A 1026 -22.63 21.55 -36.63
CA VAL A 1026 -23.17 22.09 -35.36
C VAL A 1026 -22.79 21.16 -34.22
N ALA A 1027 -22.07 21.69 -33.24
CA ALA A 1027 -21.72 21.02 -32.00
C ALA A 1027 -22.74 21.29 -30.88
N LEU A 1028 -23.24 22.52 -30.78
CA LEU A 1028 -24.21 22.90 -29.74
C LEU A 1028 -25.26 23.84 -30.32
N ARG A 1029 -26.54 23.56 -30.08
CA ARG A 1029 -27.67 24.40 -30.46
C ARG A 1029 -28.60 24.62 -29.27
N VAL A 1030 -29.01 25.86 -29.04
CA VAL A 1030 -30.07 26.17 -28.07
C VAL A 1030 -31.35 26.57 -28.83
N ALA A 1031 -32.50 26.05 -28.43
CA ALA A 1031 -33.79 26.31 -29.05
C ALA A 1031 -34.06 27.82 -29.16
N GLY A 1032 -34.57 28.26 -30.31
CA GLY A 1032 -34.74 29.68 -30.64
C GLY A 1032 -33.54 30.33 -31.33
N ALA A 1033 -32.40 29.62 -31.46
CA ALA A 1033 -31.28 30.09 -32.27
C ALA A 1033 -31.73 30.43 -33.70
N GLY A 1034 -31.19 31.51 -34.26
CA GLY A 1034 -31.51 31.98 -35.62
C GLY A 1034 -32.86 32.70 -35.79
N HIS A 1035 -33.79 32.59 -34.84
CA HIS A 1035 -35.16 33.14 -34.94
C HIS A 1035 -35.32 34.55 -34.36
N ALA A 1036 -34.23 35.18 -33.91
CA ALA A 1036 -34.25 36.52 -33.32
C ALA A 1036 -34.40 37.61 -34.40
N SER A 1037 -35.47 38.40 -34.31
CA SER A 1037 -35.65 39.60 -35.12
C SER A 1037 -34.55 40.64 -34.84
N PRO A 1038 -34.23 41.52 -35.79
CA PRO A 1038 -33.23 42.58 -35.57
C PRO A 1038 -33.51 43.46 -34.34
N LEU A 1039 -34.78 43.68 -33.99
CA LEU A 1039 -35.17 44.41 -32.79
C LEU A 1039 -34.80 43.66 -31.51
N LEU A 1040 -35.02 42.35 -31.45
CA LEU A 1040 -34.75 41.53 -30.27
C LEU A 1040 -33.25 41.37 -29.99
N ARG A 1041 -32.43 41.36 -31.06
CA ARG A 1041 -30.96 41.37 -30.97
C ARG A 1041 -30.42 42.66 -30.36
N LEU A 1042 -31.16 43.75 -30.50
CA LEU A 1042 -30.78 45.08 -30.04
C LEU A 1042 -31.34 45.43 -28.66
N THR A 1043 -32.07 44.55 -27.96
CA THR A 1043 -32.69 44.88 -26.65
C THR A 1043 -32.04 44.22 -25.43
N LEU A 1044 -31.08 43.30 -25.60
CA LEU A 1044 -30.44 42.50 -24.53
C LEU A 1044 -31.47 41.93 -23.53
N PRO A 1045 -32.17 40.84 -23.89
CA PRO A 1045 -33.09 40.19 -22.95
C PRO A 1045 -32.32 39.69 -21.71
N PRO A 1046 -33.02 39.51 -20.57
CA PRO A 1046 -32.40 38.89 -19.39
C PRO A 1046 -31.86 37.51 -19.74
N VAL A 1047 -30.72 37.16 -19.15
CA VAL A 1047 -30.09 35.85 -19.32
C VAL A 1047 -30.88 34.83 -18.51
N THR A 1048 -31.56 33.91 -19.17
CA THR A 1048 -32.29 32.81 -18.52
C THR A 1048 -31.53 31.50 -18.61
N VAL A 1049 -30.67 31.33 -19.63
CA VAL A 1049 -29.88 30.11 -19.86
C VAL A 1049 -28.39 30.43 -19.89
N ARG A 1050 -27.57 29.66 -19.16
CA ARG A 1050 -26.12 29.80 -19.17
C ARG A 1050 -25.45 28.53 -19.69
N VAL A 1051 -24.50 28.69 -20.59
CA VAL A 1051 -23.68 27.59 -21.14
C VAL A 1051 -22.23 27.81 -20.73
N ARG A 1052 -21.64 26.90 -19.94
CA ARG A 1052 -20.23 26.94 -19.56
C ARG A 1052 -19.44 25.84 -20.23
N LEU A 1053 -18.33 26.20 -20.87
CA LEU A 1053 -17.46 25.29 -21.62
C LEU A 1053 -16.04 25.38 -21.07
N THR A 1054 -15.46 24.26 -20.67
CA THR A 1054 -14.09 24.22 -20.12
C THR A 1054 -13.25 23.15 -20.81
N GLY A 1055 -12.18 23.56 -21.49
CA GLY A 1055 -11.25 22.62 -22.12
C GLY A 1055 -11.86 21.76 -23.22
N CYS A 1056 -12.91 22.23 -23.91
CA CYS A 1056 -13.63 21.47 -24.93
C CYS A 1056 -13.09 21.68 -26.36
N ARG A 1057 -13.27 20.68 -27.22
CA ARG A 1057 -13.16 20.76 -28.68
C ARG A 1057 -14.55 20.77 -29.30
N LEU A 1058 -14.86 21.78 -30.10
CA LEU A 1058 -16.21 22.02 -30.59
C LEU A 1058 -16.20 22.38 -32.07
N GLY A 1059 -17.21 21.93 -32.80
CA GLY A 1059 -17.61 22.50 -34.09
C GLY A 1059 -18.27 23.89 -33.95
N ARG A 1060 -19.38 24.12 -34.67
CA ARG A 1060 -20.18 25.35 -34.63
C ARG A 1060 -21.15 25.39 -33.45
N VAL A 1061 -21.33 26.54 -32.82
CA VAL A 1061 -22.31 26.76 -31.74
C VAL A 1061 -23.38 27.76 -32.16
N GLU A 1062 -24.65 27.47 -31.91
CA GLU A 1062 -25.82 28.27 -32.31
C GLU A 1062 -26.70 28.65 -31.09
N LEU A 1063 -26.77 29.93 -30.75
CA LEU A 1063 -27.39 30.43 -29.51
C LEU A 1063 -28.39 31.59 -29.77
N PRO A 1064 -29.55 31.64 -29.07
CA PRO A 1064 -30.47 32.76 -29.08
C PRO A 1064 -30.07 33.89 -28.09
N PRO A 1065 -30.72 35.06 -28.17
CA PRO A 1065 -30.34 36.24 -27.39
C PRO A 1065 -30.40 36.15 -25.85
N TRP A 1066 -31.20 35.24 -25.28
CA TRP A 1066 -31.34 35.06 -23.82
C TRP A 1066 -30.28 34.13 -23.20
N VAL A 1067 -29.28 33.71 -23.98
CA VAL A 1067 -28.19 32.84 -23.53
C VAL A 1067 -26.94 33.63 -23.18
N LEU A 1068 -26.27 33.23 -22.09
CA LEU A 1068 -24.88 33.59 -21.79
C LEU A 1068 -23.95 32.40 -22.05
N LEU A 1069 -23.02 32.55 -22.99
CA LEU A 1069 -21.93 31.61 -23.24
C LEU A 1069 -20.68 32.02 -22.47
N GLU A 1070 -20.14 31.11 -21.64
CA GLU A 1070 -18.85 31.28 -20.95
C GLU A 1070 -17.91 30.15 -21.34
N ALA A 1071 -16.86 30.44 -22.12
CA ALA A 1071 -15.89 29.44 -22.56
C ALA A 1071 -14.48 29.75 -22.07
N SER A 1072 -13.79 28.74 -21.54
CA SER A 1072 -12.41 28.83 -21.06
C SER A 1072 -11.57 27.69 -21.62
N GLY A 1073 -10.45 28.00 -22.26
CA GLY A 1073 -9.53 26.97 -22.77
C GLY A 1073 -10.13 26.10 -23.88
N CYS A 1074 -11.12 26.58 -24.63
CA CYS A 1074 -11.85 25.80 -25.63
C CYS A 1074 -11.40 26.09 -27.06
N THR A 1075 -11.62 25.13 -27.95
CA THR A 1075 -11.46 25.31 -29.41
C THR A 1075 -12.83 25.24 -30.10
N PHE A 1076 -13.07 26.13 -31.06
CA PHE A 1076 -14.27 26.18 -31.90
C PHE A 1076 -13.82 26.13 -33.37
N ASP A 1077 -14.26 25.14 -34.13
CA ASP A 1077 -13.82 24.92 -35.51
C ASP A 1077 -15.00 24.88 -36.48
N ALA A 1078 -15.13 25.89 -37.34
CA ALA A 1078 -16.10 25.93 -38.41
C ALA A 1078 -15.61 25.24 -39.70
N GLY A 1079 -14.50 24.50 -39.65
CA GLY A 1079 -13.83 23.86 -40.79
C GLY A 1079 -13.14 24.86 -41.73
N SER A 1080 -13.58 26.12 -41.73
CA SER A 1080 -13.01 27.22 -42.49
C SER A 1080 -13.12 28.54 -41.73
N ARG A 1081 -12.26 29.50 -42.07
CA ARG A 1081 -12.29 30.85 -41.48
C ARG A 1081 -13.52 31.67 -41.88
N ASP A 1082 -14.14 31.33 -43.01
CA ASP A 1082 -15.32 32.02 -43.54
C ASP A 1082 -16.63 31.39 -43.07
N GLY A 1083 -16.61 30.15 -42.58
CA GLY A 1083 -17.73 29.53 -41.87
C GLY A 1083 -17.98 30.20 -40.52
N VAL A 1084 -19.22 30.15 -40.03
CA VAL A 1084 -19.57 30.70 -38.71
C VAL A 1084 -19.27 29.67 -37.64
N ALA A 1085 -18.36 29.97 -36.70
CA ALA A 1085 -18.02 29.09 -35.58
C ALA A 1085 -18.91 29.35 -34.36
N ILE A 1086 -19.25 30.61 -34.10
CA ILE A 1086 -20.15 31.02 -33.01
C ILE A 1086 -21.26 31.86 -33.62
N ALA A 1087 -22.47 31.33 -33.67
CA ALA A 1087 -23.68 31.96 -34.17
C ALA A 1087 -24.60 32.35 -33.00
N ALA A 1088 -24.30 33.44 -32.33
CA ALA A 1088 -24.93 33.87 -31.08
C ALA A 1088 -25.46 35.33 -31.15
N ALA A 1089 -26.05 35.71 -32.30
CA ALA A 1089 -26.54 37.07 -32.52
C ALA A 1089 -27.57 37.48 -31.44
N GLY A 1090 -27.38 38.66 -30.84
CA GLY A 1090 -28.14 39.15 -29.69
C GLY A 1090 -27.75 38.57 -28.32
N ALA A 1091 -26.91 37.53 -28.26
CA ALA A 1091 -26.53 36.85 -27.01
C ALA A 1091 -25.22 37.38 -26.41
N ASP A 1092 -25.02 37.10 -25.11
CA ASP A 1092 -23.78 37.44 -24.39
C ASP A 1092 -22.74 36.31 -24.52
N VAL A 1093 -21.51 36.67 -24.90
CA VAL A 1093 -20.41 35.72 -25.09
C VAL A 1093 -19.17 36.16 -24.30
N ARG A 1094 -18.66 35.28 -23.44
CA ARG A 1094 -17.43 35.45 -22.67
C ARG A 1094 -16.42 34.38 -23.05
N LEU A 1095 -15.27 34.79 -23.56
CA LEU A 1095 -14.20 33.87 -23.98
C LEU A 1095 -12.91 34.17 -23.23
N THR A 1096 -12.28 33.14 -22.66
CA THR A 1096 -10.97 33.26 -22.01
C THR A 1096 -10.04 32.18 -22.51
N ARG A 1097 -8.91 32.56 -23.12
CA ARG A 1097 -7.93 31.61 -23.66
C ARG A 1097 -8.58 30.59 -24.60
N CYS A 1098 -9.42 31.05 -25.54
CA CYS A 1098 -10.08 30.18 -26.53
C CYS A 1098 -9.50 30.40 -27.93
N THR A 1099 -9.53 29.36 -28.77
CA THR A 1099 -9.21 29.46 -30.20
C THR A 1099 -10.48 29.29 -31.03
N VAL A 1100 -10.77 30.22 -31.92
CA VAL A 1100 -11.94 30.19 -32.82
C VAL A 1100 -11.48 30.21 -34.27
N HIS A 1101 -11.63 29.09 -34.96
CA HIS A 1101 -11.40 28.94 -36.39
C HIS A 1101 -12.73 29.11 -37.14
N GLY A 1102 -13.10 30.38 -37.39
CA GLY A 1102 -14.35 30.76 -38.05
C GLY A 1102 -14.84 32.14 -37.62
N GLN A 1103 -15.96 32.58 -38.19
CA GLN A 1103 -16.63 33.83 -37.85
C GLN A 1103 -17.34 33.74 -36.49
N VAL A 1104 -17.44 34.88 -35.80
CA VAL A 1104 -18.12 35.02 -34.51
C VAL A 1104 -19.21 36.08 -34.65
N HIS A 1105 -20.46 35.68 -34.49
CA HIS A 1105 -21.64 36.55 -34.45
C HIS A 1105 -22.20 36.57 -33.03
N THR A 1106 -22.39 37.74 -32.46
CA THR A 1106 -22.66 37.90 -31.03
C THR A 1106 -23.45 39.18 -30.77
N GLY A 1107 -24.29 39.21 -29.72
CA GLY A 1107 -24.90 40.43 -29.22
C GLY A 1107 -23.86 41.34 -28.56
N ARG A 1108 -23.22 40.80 -27.52
CA ARG A 1108 -22.09 41.40 -26.80
C ARG A 1108 -21.02 40.35 -26.55
N ILE A 1109 -19.75 40.72 -26.75
CA ILE A 1109 -18.59 39.84 -26.49
C ILE A 1109 -17.59 40.46 -25.52
N ALA A 1110 -17.10 39.65 -24.58
CA ALA A 1110 -15.98 39.94 -23.69
C ALA A 1110 -14.93 38.83 -23.85
N ALA A 1111 -13.83 39.11 -24.56
CA ALA A 1111 -12.82 38.10 -24.86
C ALA A 1111 -11.42 38.48 -24.34
N SER A 1112 -10.76 37.55 -23.65
CA SER A 1112 -9.41 37.71 -23.09
C SER A 1112 -8.46 36.61 -23.56
N SER A 1113 -7.26 36.96 -24.03
CA SER A 1113 -6.24 35.99 -24.44
C SER A 1113 -6.70 34.99 -25.51
N CYS A 1114 -7.59 35.41 -26.41
CA CYS A 1114 -8.21 34.53 -27.41
C CYS A 1114 -7.58 34.67 -28.80
N LEU A 1115 -7.71 33.63 -29.61
CA LEU A 1115 -7.31 33.61 -31.02
C LEU A 1115 -8.56 33.55 -31.90
N LEU A 1116 -8.93 34.66 -32.54
CA LEU A 1116 -10.15 34.82 -33.34
C LEU A 1116 -9.81 34.92 -34.83
N LEU A 1117 -9.89 33.81 -35.55
CA LEU A 1117 -9.31 33.68 -36.91
C LEU A 1117 -10.25 34.07 -38.06
N GLY A 1118 -11.55 34.24 -37.79
CA GLY A 1118 -12.54 34.76 -38.74
C GLY A 1118 -12.96 36.20 -38.43
N ALA A 1119 -14.04 36.65 -39.06
CA ALA A 1119 -14.65 37.96 -38.81
C ALA A 1119 -15.43 37.95 -37.49
N VAL A 1120 -15.38 39.04 -36.72
CA VAL A 1120 -16.13 39.19 -35.47
C VAL A 1120 -17.18 40.28 -35.67
N THR A 1121 -18.45 39.91 -35.57
CA THR A 1121 -19.60 40.82 -35.73
C THR A 1121 -20.38 40.87 -34.43
N CYS A 1122 -20.34 42.02 -33.78
CA CYS A 1122 -21.05 42.30 -32.54
C CYS A 1122 -22.25 43.23 -32.85
N ASP A 1123 -23.45 42.91 -32.36
CA ASP A 1123 -24.62 43.76 -32.55
C ASP A 1123 -24.47 45.08 -31.75
N ARG A 1124 -23.94 44.97 -30.52
CA ARG A 1124 -23.62 46.07 -29.60
C ARG A 1124 -22.12 46.13 -29.25
N PRO A 1125 -21.26 46.52 -30.20
CA PRO A 1125 -19.81 46.59 -29.97
C PRO A 1125 -19.42 47.57 -28.86
N GLU A 1126 -20.25 48.57 -28.57
CA GLU A 1126 -20.05 49.55 -27.50
C GLU A 1126 -20.18 48.95 -26.08
N ALA A 1127 -20.84 47.80 -25.95
CA ALA A 1127 -21.06 47.14 -24.67
C ALA A 1127 -20.08 45.98 -24.41
N GLY A 1128 -19.21 45.65 -25.36
CA GLY A 1128 -18.24 44.54 -25.30
C GLY A 1128 -16.79 45.02 -25.33
N TRP A 1129 -15.85 44.07 -25.23
CA TRP A 1129 -14.41 44.33 -25.36
C TRP A 1129 -13.64 43.09 -25.82
N LEU A 1130 -12.54 43.33 -26.53
CA LEU A 1130 -11.47 42.34 -26.75
C LEU A 1130 -10.23 42.83 -25.99
N ARG A 1131 -9.58 41.95 -25.23
CA ARG A 1131 -8.30 42.26 -24.59
C ARG A 1131 -7.28 41.15 -24.80
N TYR A 1132 -6.01 41.50 -24.97
CA TYR A 1132 -4.91 40.52 -25.12
C TYR A 1132 -5.17 39.44 -26.18
N SER A 1133 -5.96 39.75 -27.20
CA SER A 1133 -6.47 38.75 -28.16
C SER A 1133 -5.95 39.04 -29.55
N VAL A 1134 -5.85 37.99 -30.38
CA VAL A 1134 -5.52 38.13 -31.80
C VAL A 1134 -6.81 38.05 -32.59
N HIS A 1135 -7.07 39.01 -33.47
CA HIS A 1135 -8.25 39.03 -34.32
C HIS A 1135 -7.93 39.53 -35.73
N THR A 1136 -8.77 39.21 -36.72
CA THR A 1136 -8.51 39.60 -38.12
C THR A 1136 -8.85 41.07 -38.43
N GLY A 1137 -9.53 41.77 -37.52
CA GLY A 1137 -10.07 43.10 -37.76
C GLY A 1137 -11.27 43.17 -38.72
N ARG A 1138 -11.73 42.03 -39.28
CA ARG A 1138 -12.91 41.97 -40.15
C ARG A 1138 -14.22 41.91 -39.35
N GLY A 1139 -15.30 42.46 -39.91
CA GLY A 1139 -16.62 42.52 -39.28
C GLY A 1139 -16.86 43.82 -38.52
N ARG A 1140 -17.57 43.73 -37.39
CA ARG A 1140 -17.85 44.82 -36.44
C ARG A 1140 -17.43 44.39 -35.01
N PRO A 1141 -16.12 44.21 -34.73
CA PRO A 1141 -15.64 43.83 -33.39
C PRO A 1141 -15.81 44.99 -32.40
N PRO A 1142 -15.92 44.72 -31.08
CA PRO A 1142 -15.90 45.77 -30.06
C PRO A 1142 -14.51 46.39 -29.90
N VAL A 1143 -14.39 47.36 -28.98
CA VAL A 1143 -13.11 48.02 -28.69
C VAL A 1143 -12.07 46.98 -28.24
N ALA A 1144 -10.88 47.06 -28.84
CA ALA A 1144 -9.79 46.14 -28.61
C ALA A 1144 -8.68 46.82 -27.78
N TYR A 1145 -8.27 46.20 -26.69
CA TYR A 1145 -7.23 46.66 -25.76
C TYR A 1145 -6.04 45.69 -25.79
N HIS A 1146 -4.82 46.17 -26.07
CA HIS A 1146 -3.61 45.32 -26.20
C HIS A 1146 -3.84 44.05 -27.03
N SER A 1147 -4.55 44.18 -28.14
CA SER A 1147 -4.95 43.07 -29.01
C SER A 1147 -4.36 43.29 -30.40
N GLU A 1148 -3.94 42.21 -31.05
CA GLU A 1148 -3.25 42.27 -32.34
C GLU A 1148 -4.20 41.99 -33.50
N ARG A 1149 -4.07 42.80 -34.56
CA ARG A 1149 -4.80 42.60 -35.81
C ARG A 1149 -3.96 41.78 -36.79
N HIS A 1150 -4.15 40.47 -36.81
CA HIS A 1150 -3.34 39.58 -37.62
C HIS A 1150 -4.09 38.34 -38.12
N ARG A 1151 -3.71 37.85 -39.31
CA ARG A 1151 -4.19 36.58 -39.85
C ARG A 1151 -3.21 35.47 -39.48
N ALA A 1152 -3.33 34.96 -38.25
CA ALA A 1152 -2.40 33.96 -37.72
C ALA A 1152 -2.45 32.60 -38.44
N SER A 1153 -1.31 31.91 -38.43
CA SER A 1153 -1.11 30.52 -38.90
C SER A 1153 -1.19 29.53 -37.74
N LEU A 1154 -1.58 28.28 -38.01
CA LEU A 1154 -1.77 27.23 -37.00
C LEU A 1154 -0.85 26.04 -37.26
N CYS A 1155 -0.47 25.30 -36.20
CA CYS A 1155 0.39 24.12 -36.30
C CYS A 1155 -0.25 23.02 -37.15
N SER A 1156 -1.55 22.77 -36.94
CA SER A 1156 -2.33 21.81 -37.71
C SER A 1156 -3.80 22.19 -37.70
N LEU A 1157 -4.47 21.89 -38.81
CA LEU A 1157 -5.92 21.92 -38.97
C LEU A 1157 -6.55 20.53 -38.83
N ASP A 1158 -5.73 19.47 -38.80
CA ASP A 1158 -6.20 18.10 -38.58
C ASP A 1158 -6.71 17.96 -37.14
N PRO A 1159 -8.00 17.61 -36.92
CA PRO A 1159 -8.59 17.41 -35.59
C PRO A 1159 -7.91 16.31 -34.76
N LEU A 1160 -7.27 15.35 -35.42
CA LEU A 1160 -6.58 14.23 -34.77
C LEU A 1160 -5.16 14.60 -34.30
N HIS A 1161 -4.65 15.76 -34.72
CA HIS A 1161 -3.32 16.22 -34.34
C HIS A 1161 -3.31 16.73 -32.88
N PRO A 1162 -2.29 16.41 -32.05
CA PRO A 1162 -2.23 16.83 -30.64
C PRO A 1162 -2.17 18.37 -30.48
N LEU A 1163 -1.59 19.05 -31.46
CA LEU A 1163 -1.54 20.51 -31.57
C LEU A 1163 -2.62 21.09 -32.51
N HIS A 1164 -3.77 20.42 -32.67
CA HIS A 1164 -4.91 20.93 -33.43
C HIS A 1164 -5.30 22.34 -32.93
N LEU A 1165 -5.39 23.28 -33.87
CA LEU A 1165 -5.65 24.71 -33.62
C LEU A 1165 -4.70 25.40 -32.62
N ALA A 1166 -3.51 24.84 -32.40
CA ALA A 1166 -2.44 25.55 -31.72
C ALA A 1166 -1.82 26.60 -32.65
N LEU A 1167 -1.44 27.75 -32.09
CA LEU A 1167 -0.78 28.82 -32.82
C LEU A 1167 0.60 28.34 -33.31
N ALA A 1168 0.88 28.48 -34.61
CA ALA A 1168 2.15 28.04 -35.19
C ALA A 1168 3.33 28.93 -34.76
N PRO A 1169 4.54 28.37 -34.60
CA PRO A 1169 5.72 29.15 -34.22
C PRO A 1169 6.19 30.12 -35.31
N ASN A 1170 5.73 29.98 -36.55
CA ASN A 1170 6.09 30.87 -37.67
C ASN A 1170 5.34 32.23 -37.68
N ASN A 1171 4.48 32.49 -36.69
CA ASN A 1171 3.81 33.78 -36.56
C ASN A 1171 4.76 34.86 -36.00
N PRO A 1172 4.50 36.16 -36.27
CA PRO A 1172 5.29 37.25 -35.71
C PRO A 1172 5.28 37.25 -34.17
N ALA A 1173 6.37 37.70 -33.55
CA ALA A 1173 6.50 37.75 -32.09
C ALA A 1173 5.32 38.48 -31.41
N ALA A 1174 4.88 39.61 -31.96
CA ALA A 1174 3.73 40.37 -31.45
C ALA A 1174 2.46 39.52 -31.31
N VAL A 1175 2.24 38.56 -32.22
CA VAL A 1175 1.10 37.62 -32.24
C VAL A 1175 1.32 36.47 -31.27
N LEU A 1176 2.55 35.97 -31.17
CA LEU A 1176 2.93 34.90 -30.24
C LEU A 1176 2.87 35.33 -28.78
N THR A 1177 3.00 36.63 -28.47
CA THR A 1177 3.03 37.17 -27.11
C THR A 1177 1.85 38.10 -26.80
N THR A 1178 0.80 38.10 -27.61
CA THR A 1178 -0.37 38.99 -27.41
C THR A 1178 -1.16 38.67 -26.14
N GLY A 1179 -1.10 37.42 -25.66
CA GLY A 1179 -1.87 36.97 -24.49
C GLY A 1179 -1.48 37.70 -23.22
N GLU A 1180 -2.38 37.66 -22.24
CA GLU A 1180 -2.21 38.33 -20.94
C GLU A 1180 -0.90 37.88 -20.28
N GLY A 1181 -0.06 38.83 -19.87
CA GLY A 1181 1.28 38.53 -19.34
C GLY A 1181 2.34 38.11 -20.37
N GLY A 1182 2.09 38.31 -21.67
CA GLY A 1182 3.05 37.94 -22.75
C GLY A 1182 2.93 36.49 -23.23
N CYS A 1183 1.89 35.76 -22.81
CA CYS A 1183 1.69 34.36 -23.18
C CYS A 1183 1.13 34.19 -24.60
N THR A 1184 1.13 32.95 -25.10
CA THR A 1184 0.48 32.61 -26.38
C THR A 1184 -1.02 32.77 -26.22
N PRO A 1185 -1.71 33.55 -27.07
CA PRO A 1185 -3.16 33.58 -27.07
C PRO A 1185 -3.74 32.24 -27.57
N GLY A 1186 -4.93 31.89 -27.10
CA GLY A 1186 -5.68 30.70 -27.54
C GLY A 1186 -5.74 29.54 -26.53
N ALA A 1187 -6.41 28.47 -26.96
CA ALA A 1187 -6.74 27.30 -26.13
C ALA A 1187 -5.51 26.61 -25.53
N HIS A 1188 -4.42 26.56 -26.29
CA HIS A 1188 -3.15 25.92 -25.90
C HIS A 1188 -2.19 26.85 -25.13
N SER A 1189 -2.64 28.01 -24.66
CA SER A 1189 -1.81 29.04 -23.99
C SER A 1189 -0.92 28.50 -22.86
N GLY A 1190 -1.44 27.60 -22.01
CA GLY A 1190 -0.68 27.02 -20.89
C GLY A 1190 0.43 26.05 -21.33
N LEU A 1191 0.14 25.18 -22.29
CA LEU A 1191 1.12 24.24 -22.87
C LEU A 1191 2.20 24.99 -23.67
N ALA A 1192 1.78 25.95 -24.50
CA ALA A 1192 2.69 26.71 -25.35
C ALA A 1192 3.63 27.63 -24.53
N ALA A 1193 3.17 28.21 -23.42
CA ALA A 1193 4.03 28.96 -22.52
C ALA A 1193 5.13 28.08 -21.91
N ARG A 1194 4.77 26.87 -21.42
CA ARG A 1194 5.74 25.92 -20.86
C ARG A 1194 6.71 25.38 -21.92
N LEU A 1195 6.24 25.05 -23.13
CA LEU A 1195 7.11 24.61 -24.23
C LEU A 1195 8.10 25.67 -24.68
N ARG A 1196 7.67 26.94 -24.77
CA ARG A 1196 8.56 28.04 -25.11
C ARG A 1196 9.61 28.27 -24.04
N GLU A 1197 9.21 28.30 -22.78
CA GLU A 1197 10.16 28.42 -21.68
C GLU A 1197 11.17 27.26 -21.68
N VAL A 1198 10.72 26.03 -21.93
CA VAL A 1198 11.63 24.87 -22.10
C VAL A 1198 12.57 25.06 -23.28
N THR A 1199 12.08 25.56 -24.42
CA THR A 1199 12.91 25.77 -25.62
C THR A 1199 13.94 26.89 -25.39
N GLU A 1200 13.50 28.05 -24.91
CA GLU A 1200 14.36 29.21 -24.63
C GLU A 1200 15.43 28.88 -23.58
N ARG A 1201 15.07 28.11 -22.54
CA ARG A 1201 16.05 27.64 -21.54
C ARG A 1201 16.96 26.57 -22.08
N THR A 1202 16.50 25.75 -23.02
CA THR A 1202 17.39 24.81 -23.71
C THR A 1202 18.43 25.58 -24.51
N ASP A 1203 18.01 26.55 -25.31
CA ASP A 1203 18.92 27.38 -26.10
C ASP A 1203 19.89 28.19 -25.21
N ASP A 1204 19.44 28.70 -24.07
CA ASP A 1204 20.32 29.41 -23.12
C ASP A 1204 21.28 28.45 -22.42
N PHE A 1205 20.90 27.22 -22.06
CA PHE A 1205 21.74 26.36 -21.20
C PHE A 1205 22.49 25.23 -21.91
N LEU A 1206 22.20 24.98 -23.19
CA LEU A 1206 22.86 23.96 -24.00
C LEU A 1206 24.29 24.39 -24.39
N PRO A 1207 25.28 23.46 -24.44
CA PRO A 1207 26.63 23.75 -24.93
C PRO A 1207 26.65 24.27 -26.37
N LEU A 1208 27.57 25.20 -26.65
CA LEU A 1208 27.91 25.60 -28.01
C LEU A 1208 28.31 24.37 -28.82
N SER A 1209 27.77 24.20 -30.03
CA SER A 1209 27.94 23.09 -31.00
C SER A 1209 27.01 21.87 -30.88
N LEU A 1210 26.16 21.77 -29.85
CA LEU A 1210 25.10 20.76 -29.80
C LEU A 1210 23.79 21.29 -30.37
N VAL A 1211 23.06 20.45 -31.08
CA VAL A 1211 21.71 20.72 -31.58
C VAL A 1211 20.70 20.02 -30.66
N PRO A 1212 19.74 20.74 -30.04
CA PRO A 1212 18.76 20.12 -29.17
C PRO A 1212 17.75 19.32 -30.02
N HIS A 1213 17.48 18.09 -29.58
CA HIS A 1213 16.42 17.26 -30.12
C HIS A 1213 15.38 17.00 -29.01
N HIS A 1214 14.31 17.79 -29.02
CA HIS A 1214 13.26 17.70 -28.03
C HIS A 1214 12.31 16.52 -28.29
N VAL A 1215 12.26 15.58 -27.35
CA VAL A 1215 11.37 14.42 -27.40
C VAL A 1215 10.27 14.59 -26.34
N ASP A 1216 9.05 14.24 -26.71
CA ASP A 1216 7.98 14.02 -25.73
C ASP A 1216 8.17 12.62 -25.15
N ALA A 1217 8.68 12.56 -23.92
CA ALA A 1217 8.95 11.30 -23.25
C ALA A 1217 7.65 10.53 -23.01
N ALA A 1218 6.57 11.21 -22.60
CA ALA A 1218 5.31 10.53 -22.31
C ALA A 1218 4.59 10.08 -23.58
N GLU A 1219 4.59 10.85 -24.66
CA GLU A 1219 4.02 10.37 -25.93
C GLU A 1219 4.75 9.11 -26.38
N ALA A 1220 6.07 9.12 -26.35
CA ALA A 1220 6.87 7.98 -26.75
C ALA A 1220 6.69 6.80 -25.76
N ASP A 1221 6.63 7.04 -24.45
CA ASP A 1221 6.41 6.02 -23.43
C ASP A 1221 4.98 5.44 -23.50
N LEU A 1222 3.96 6.26 -23.73
CA LEU A 1222 2.55 5.85 -23.89
C LEU A 1222 2.33 5.07 -25.19
N LEU A 1223 2.92 5.50 -26.31
CA LEU A 1223 2.91 4.74 -27.56
C LEU A 1223 3.58 3.39 -27.37
N ARG A 1224 4.72 3.34 -26.67
CA ARG A 1224 5.47 2.12 -26.37
C ARG A 1224 4.72 1.19 -25.40
N MET A 1225 4.03 1.74 -24.40
CA MET A 1225 3.16 1.00 -23.47
C MET A 1225 1.89 0.46 -24.13
N GLY A 1226 1.41 1.07 -25.22
CA GLY A 1226 0.20 0.67 -25.96
C GLY A 1226 0.39 -0.37 -27.07
N LEU A 1227 1.65 -0.71 -27.42
CA LEU A 1227 1.99 -1.63 -28.52
C LEU A 1227 1.57 -3.10 -28.29
N GLU A 1228 1.05 -3.47 -27.10
CA GLU A 1228 0.48 -4.81 -26.88
C GLU A 1228 -0.92 -5.03 -27.52
N SER A 1229 -1.48 -4.01 -28.19
CA SER A 1229 -2.88 -4.06 -28.69
C SER A 1229 -3.08 -4.39 -30.17
N THR A 1230 -2.05 -4.79 -30.92
CA THR A 1230 -2.22 -5.30 -32.30
C THR A 1230 -1.46 -6.61 -32.50
N PRO A 1231 -2.09 -7.65 -33.07
CA PRO A 1231 -1.45 -8.94 -33.35
C PRO A 1231 -0.32 -8.85 -34.38
#